data_AF-A0A3S2TZ90-F1
#
_entry.id   AF-A0A3S2TZ90-F1
#
_cell.length_a   1.000
_cell.length_b   1.000
_cell.length_c   1.000
_cell.angle_alpha   90.00
_cell.angle_beta   90.00
_cell.angle_gamma   90.00
#
_symmetry.space_group_name_H-M   'P 1'
#
loop_
_entity.id
_entity.type
_entity.pdbx_description
1 polymer ?
#
loop_
_entity_poly.entity_id
_entity_poly.type
_entity_poly.pdbx_seq_one_letter_code
_entity_poly.pdbx_strand_id
1 'polypeptide(L)'
;MTPEQGAFQMIAPTRSTSGRAVGKETRMTVLTPFIVLIERRRLKQKLSWLMASLLLAAGVTAHADAAREAKKHRKFARDLAPALDARDDAPLRHRWEKKKNGRRMVQAVVVSDSNDPELKALQRFIERAGGTVHARFASVRALSVTMPARALRRLEARDDVVSVSPNRVTARAGSDLELTTGALTSAVRVDSLSLLPGWGLDGSGVGIAVLDSGVMRRHAAFSDANGNSRVVKSVNLVGSGTMALMASGFAPGSLAREAFEAAVDNGSNADADRHGHGTHVAAVAAGRATTLVKGTAGVAPGASIVDVKVLGDDGQGTMADVLGGLDWVIYNAKRYNIRVVNLSLASDSTESWETDPLARAARAATAAGLTVVVSAGNYGRATAGRLRFGSIGSPGHDPSVITVGSTHMRGTTARGDDTVNLFSSRGPTRGALELTNGSVRIDNLMKPDLVAPGNRIVGAAAVATNGTWNKLARDYPALTAGLGALQGSDRNLMYLSGTSVSAPVVAGAAAVLLQANPGLTPPLVKALLQFTAQPLPGAALAEQGAGLLNLDGAVRIAKSLRPDIAQRIATGTLQVGDSLLATSMPAFPTSTVGGQSFNWSRMAFVGGSHIASHSSLFRYHQAIWDPRVVWANGKVERISIGYWPASGTVAANTVPRSFGTVPFTSGALLSGGVVLGTALTGTQSVFAGADIVSGALISGSGVILSEGVILSEGVILSEGVILSEGVILSEGVILSEGVILSEGQP
;
A
#
# COMPACT_ATOMS: atom_id res chain seq x y z
N MET A 1 -23.10 -61.97 -31.91
CA MET A 1 -22.62 -63.33 -31.68
C MET A 1 -21.88 -63.33 -30.35
N THR A 2 -22.49 -63.93 -29.33
CA THR A 2 -21.83 -64.44 -28.10
C THR A 2 -20.92 -65.64 -28.46
N PRO A 3 -20.17 -66.30 -27.54
CA PRO A 3 -20.11 -66.20 -26.07
C PRO A 3 -18.65 -66.20 -25.51
N GLU A 4 -18.40 -65.73 -24.28
CA GLU A 4 -18.19 -66.48 -23.00
C GLU A 4 -16.75 -66.92 -22.62
N GLN A 5 -16.48 -66.75 -21.31
CA GLN A 5 -15.57 -67.51 -20.41
C GLN A 5 -14.05 -67.43 -20.68
N GLY A 6 -13.13 -67.34 -19.71
CA GLY A 6 -13.16 -67.36 -18.24
C GLY A 6 -11.72 -67.58 -17.71
N ALA A 7 -11.42 -66.97 -16.55
CA ALA A 7 -10.47 -67.38 -15.50
C ALA A 7 -8.92 -67.47 -15.72
N PHE A 8 -8.21 -66.68 -14.90
CA PHE A 8 -7.08 -67.00 -13.99
C PHE A 8 -5.92 -67.91 -14.47
N GLN A 9 -4.66 -67.46 -14.39
CA GLN A 9 -3.78 -67.46 -13.19
C GLN A 9 -2.29 -67.24 -13.59
N MET A 10 -1.54 -66.65 -12.65
CA MET A 10 -0.11 -66.31 -12.65
C MET A 10 0.86 -67.44 -13.04
N ILE A 11 2.05 -67.07 -13.54
CA ILE A 11 3.40 -67.49 -13.05
C ILE A 11 4.48 -66.64 -13.78
N ALA A 12 5.37 -66.00 -13.02
CA ALA A 12 6.69 -65.51 -13.48
C ALA A 12 7.75 -66.55 -13.09
N PRO A 13 8.93 -66.63 -13.75
CA PRO A 13 10.11 -65.98 -13.14
C PRO A 13 11.30 -65.61 -14.07
N THR A 14 12.06 -64.55 -13.67
CA THR A 14 13.55 -64.36 -13.59
C THR A 14 14.50 -64.87 -14.72
N ARG A 15 15.65 -64.26 -15.10
CA ARG A 15 16.60 -63.29 -14.49
C ARG A 15 17.74 -62.92 -15.49
N SER A 16 18.47 -61.83 -15.19
CA SER A 16 19.88 -61.51 -15.58
C SER A 16 20.10 -60.87 -16.96
N THR A 17 20.80 -59.75 -17.20
CA THR A 17 22.01 -59.17 -16.59
C THR A 17 22.13 -57.64 -16.84
N SER A 18 22.73 -56.94 -15.86
CA SER A 18 23.66 -55.77 -15.95
C SER A 18 23.38 -54.54 -16.83
N GLY A 19 23.37 -53.35 -16.21
CA GLY A 19 23.77 -52.09 -16.88
C GLY A 19 23.32 -50.80 -16.20
N ARG A 20 24.15 -50.24 -15.31
CA ARG A 20 24.10 -48.86 -14.76
C ARG A 20 24.01 -47.81 -15.88
N ALA A 21 23.03 -46.92 -15.90
CA ALA A 21 22.94 -45.61 -15.20
C ALA A 21 23.53 -44.41 -15.97
N VAL A 22 22.65 -43.54 -16.49
CA VAL A 22 22.68 -42.05 -16.49
C VAL A 22 21.22 -41.63 -16.82
N GLY A 23 20.40 -41.11 -15.91
CA GLY A 23 20.47 -39.76 -15.35
C GLY A 23 19.42 -38.87 -16.01
N LYS A 24 18.15 -38.93 -15.56
CA LYS A 24 17.11 -37.95 -15.93
C LYS A 24 16.56 -37.31 -14.66
N GLU A 25 17.09 -36.14 -14.34
CA GLU A 25 16.48 -35.21 -13.40
C GLU A 25 15.12 -34.77 -13.97
N THR A 26 14.07 -35.08 -13.23
CA THR A 26 12.73 -34.57 -13.51
C THR A 26 12.60 -33.26 -12.76
N ARG A 27 12.81 -32.13 -13.44
CA ARG A 27 12.52 -30.80 -12.87
C ARG A 27 11.02 -30.66 -12.65
N MET A 28 10.60 -30.78 -11.39
CA MET A 28 9.30 -30.32 -10.90
C MET A 28 9.15 -28.83 -11.21
N THR A 29 8.21 -28.48 -12.09
CA THR A 29 7.76 -27.11 -12.30
C THR A 29 6.99 -26.67 -11.05
N VAL A 30 7.65 -25.90 -10.18
CA VAL A 30 7.01 -25.34 -8.99
C VAL A 30 6.19 -24.13 -9.43
N LEU A 31 4.87 -24.30 -9.54
CA LEU A 31 3.91 -23.20 -9.59
C LEU A 31 3.89 -22.55 -8.20
N THR A 32 4.44 -21.35 -8.07
CA THR A 32 4.41 -20.56 -6.83
C THR A 32 3.00 -19.96 -6.63
N PRO A 33 2.25 -20.34 -5.57
CA PRO A 33 0.95 -19.75 -5.27
C PRO A 33 1.09 -18.32 -4.68
N PHE A 34 0.22 -17.39 -5.08
CA PHE A 34 0.24 -16.00 -4.61
C PHE A 34 -0.60 -15.84 -3.33
N ILE A 35 0.04 -15.65 -2.17
CA ILE A 35 -0.68 -15.53 -0.90
C ILE A 35 -0.92 -14.06 -0.50
N VAL A 36 -2.19 -13.62 -0.45
CA VAL A 36 -2.58 -12.45 0.36
C VAL A 36 -2.45 -12.83 1.84
N LEU A 37 -1.26 -12.59 2.41
CA LEU A 37 -0.97 -12.85 3.82
C LEU A 37 -1.46 -11.68 4.67
N ILE A 38 -2.63 -11.85 5.30
CA ILE A 38 -2.92 -11.17 6.57
C ILE A 38 -2.15 -11.91 7.67
N GLU A 39 -1.49 -11.11 8.51
CA GLU A 39 -0.41 -11.46 9.42
C GLU A 39 -0.49 -12.86 10.09
N ARG A 40 0.58 -13.66 9.88
CA ARG A 40 0.79 -14.95 10.53
C ARG A 40 0.92 -14.77 12.06
N ARG A 41 0.03 -15.40 12.81
CA ARG A 41 0.33 -15.90 14.16
C ARG A 41 -0.13 -17.34 14.29
N ARG A 42 0.82 -18.27 14.33
CA ARG A 42 0.82 -19.44 15.23
C ARG A 42 2.11 -20.25 15.06
N LEU A 43 2.89 -20.30 16.12
CA LEU A 43 3.90 -21.33 16.35
C LEU A 43 3.22 -22.70 16.42
N LYS A 44 3.76 -23.67 15.68
CA LYS A 44 3.76 -25.08 16.06
C LYS A 44 5.11 -25.67 15.67
N GLN A 45 6.01 -25.79 16.65
CA GLN A 45 7.13 -26.71 16.55
C GLN A 45 6.80 -27.93 17.40
N LYS A 46 6.66 -29.08 16.76
CA LYS A 46 6.89 -30.37 17.39
C LYS A 46 7.79 -31.21 16.49
N LEU A 47 8.76 -31.80 17.16
CA LEU A 47 9.50 -33.03 16.88
C LEU A 47 10.68 -32.98 15.88
N SER A 48 11.89 -33.09 16.44
CA SER A 48 12.63 -34.37 16.38
C SER A 48 13.77 -34.40 17.42
N TRP A 49 13.58 -35.14 18.52
CA TRP A 49 14.21 -36.44 18.88
C TRP A 49 15.48 -36.25 19.73
N LEU A 50 15.42 -36.51 21.05
CA LEU A 50 15.69 -37.80 21.71
C LEU A 50 17.16 -38.22 21.57
N MET A 51 17.96 -37.93 22.60
CA MET A 51 18.90 -38.85 23.23
C MET A 51 19.39 -38.19 24.53
N ALA A 52 19.65 -39.01 25.55
CA ALA A 52 20.07 -38.66 26.92
C ALA A 52 18.95 -38.30 27.91
N SER A 53 17.99 -39.23 28.07
CA SER A 53 17.51 -39.55 29.43
C SER A 53 18.37 -40.70 29.96
N LEU A 54 18.64 -40.68 31.27
CA LEU A 54 19.38 -41.67 32.07
C LEU A 54 20.91 -41.57 32.04
N LEU A 55 21.42 -40.75 32.97
CA LEU A 55 22.08 -41.21 34.21
C LEU A 55 22.21 -39.97 35.12
N LEU A 56 21.18 -39.67 35.92
CA LEU A 56 21.17 -39.83 37.39
C LEU A 56 22.51 -39.40 38.04
N ALA A 57 22.56 -38.26 38.72
CA ALA A 57 22.04 -38.03 40.07
C ALA A 57 23.22 -37.91 41.04
N ALA A 58 23.64 -36.67 41.28
CA ALA A 58 24.28 -36.14 42.50
C ALA A 58 25.12 -34.91 42.11
N GLY A 59 24.88 -33.76 42.73
CA GLY A 59 25.88 -32.69 42.78
C GLY A 59 25.49 -31.30 42.27
N VAL A 60 24.21 -31.00 42.04
CA VAL A 60 23.76 -29.61 41.79
C VAL A 60 22.80 -29.16 42.88
N THR A 61 23.32 -28.88 44.07
CA THR A 61 22.55 -28.30 45.19
C THR A 61 23.28 -27.14 45.89
N ALA A 62 24.15 -26.41 45.19
CA ALA A 62 24.88 -25.30 45.83
C ALA A 62 24.98 -24.00 45.03
N HIS A 63 24.38 -23.88 43.84
CA HIS A 63 24.46 -22.65 43.03
C HIS A 63 23.10 -22.11 42.52
N ALA A 64 21.98 -22.71 42.94
CA ALA A 64 20.65 -22.29 42.52
C ALA A 64 19.95 -21.30 43.49
N ASP A 65 20.45 -21.17 44.72
CA ASP A 65 19.75 -20.38 45.76
C ASP A 65 20.04 -18.88 45.73
N ALA A 66 21.08 -18.43 45.01
CA ALA A 66 21.43 -17.01 44.91
C ALA A 66 20.75 -16.26 43.74
N ALA A 67 20.15 -16.96 42.78
CA ALA A 67 19.50 -16.34 41.60
C ALA A 67 17.97 -16.21 41.74
N ARG A 68 17.42 -16.53 42.92
CA ARG A 68 15.97 -16.57 43.18
C ARG A 68 15.44 -15.38 43.99
N GLU A 69 16.18 -14.27 44.04
CA GLU A 69 15.60 -12.96 44.38
C GLU A 69 14.86 -12.41 43.16
N ALA A 70 13.56 -12.70 43.12
CA ALA A 70 12.64 -12.31 42.07
C ALA A 70 12.52 -10.77 41.94
N LYS A 71 12.82 -10.24 40.74
CA LYS A 71 12.25 -8.95 40.28
C LYS A 71 10.73 -9.12 40.16
N LYS A 72 10.00 -8.83 41.23
CA LYS A 72 8.52 -8.72 41.25
C LYS A 72 8.11 -7.67 40.20
N HIS A 73 7.49 -8.10 39.11
CA HIS A 73 6.98 -7.17 38.10
C HIS A 73 5.77 -6.41 38.67
N ARG A 74 5.64 -5.12 38.36
CA ARG A 74 4.52 -4.29 38.81
C ARG A 74 3.20 -4.85 38.25
N LYS A 75 2.23 -5.11 39.14
CA LYS A 75 0.90 -5.65 38.77
C LYS A 75 -0.02 -4.61 38.13
N PHE A 76 0.15 -3.32 38.48
CA PHE A 76 -0.67 -2.24 37.92
C PHE A 76 -0.10 -1.68 36.62
N ALA A 77 -0.98 -1.45 35.65
CA ALA A 77 -0.64 -0.72 34.44
C ALA A 77 -0.23 0.74 34.76
N ARG A 78 0.76 1.26 34.02
CA ARG A 78 1.37 2.59 34.27
C ARG A 78 0.36 3.74 34.21
N ASP A 79 -0.61 3.63 33.30
CA ASP A 79 -1.70 4.59 33.07
C ASP A 79 -2.75 4.61 34.19
N LEU A 80 -2.68 3.66 35.13
CA LEU A 80 -3.56 3.61 36.31
C LEU A 80 -3.04 4.49 37.46
N ALA A 81 -1.72 4.73 37.53
CA ALA A 81 -1.07 5.41 38.65
C ALA A 81 -1.69 6.78 38.98
N PRO A 82 -1.95 7.68 38.00
CA PRO A 82 -2.54 8.99 38.30
C PRO A 82 -3.90 8.92 39.00
N ALA A 83 -4.70 7.89 38.69
CA ALA A 83 -6.01 7.69 39.31
C ALA A 83 -5.90 7.10 40.73
N LEU A 84 -4.87 6.28 40.97
CA LEU A 84 -4.59 5.71 42.29
C LEU A 84 -3.97 6.71 43.26
N ASP A 85 -3.28 7.73 42.74
CA ASP A 85 -2.61 8.79 43.52
C ASP A 85 -3.51 10.03 43.73
N ALA A 86 -4.58 10.18 42.94
CA ALA A 86 -5.48 11.33 43.03
C ALA A 86 -6.38 11.30 44.27
N ARG A 87 -6.72 12.49 44.78
CA ARG A 87 -7.79 12.67 45.76
C ARG A 87 -9.17 12.38 45.14
N ASP A 88 -10.14 12.05 45.98
CA ASP A 88 -11.50 11.68 45.54
C ASP A 88 -12.26 12.87 44.93
N ASP A 89 -11.94 14.09 45.35
CA ASP A 89 -12.49 15.36 44.89
C ASP A 89 -11.87 15.85 43.57
N ALA A 90 -10.63 15.47 43.27
CA ALA A 90 -9.92 15.90 42.07
C ALA A 90 -10.69 15.57 40.77
N PRO A 91 -10.44 16.30 39.66
CA PRO A 91 -11.07 16.01 38.38
C PRO A 91 -10.84 14.56 37.93
N LEU A 92 -11.83 13.99 37.25
CA LEU A 92 -11.68 12.69 36.58
C LEU A 92 -10.89 12.92 35.29
N ARG A 93 -9.84 12.12 35.03
CA ARG A 93 -8.97 12.30 33.86
C ARG A 93 -9.30 11.31 32.75
N HIS A 94 -9.94 10.18 33.08
CA HIS A 94 -10.23 9.12 32.12
C HIS A 94 -11.67 8.56 32.26
N ARG A 95 -12.23 8.05 31.16
CA ARG A 95 -13.61 7.50 31.11
C ARG A 95 -13.82 6.23 31.95
N TRP A 96 -12.74 5.54 32.30
CA TRP A 96 -12.76 4.41 33.22
C TRP A 96 -12.76 4.83 34.69
N GLU A 97 -12.74 6.13 34.98
CA GLU A 97 -12.96 6.71 36.31
C GLU A 97 -14.37 7.27 36.42
N LYS A 98 -15.00 7.16 37.60
CA LYS A 98 -16.32 7.72 37.87
C LYS A 98 -16.45 8.09 39.35
N LYS A 99 -17.26 9.10 39.66
CA LYS A 99 -17.59 9.44 41.06
C LYS A 99 -18.85 8.69 41.48
N LYS A 100 -18.80 8.03 42.64
CA LYS A 100 -19.98 7.43 43.29
C LYS A 100 -19.93 7.76 44.78
N ASN A 101 -20.97 8.40 45.31
CA ASN A 101 -21.08 8.82 46.71
C ASN A 101 -19.84 9.60 47.20
N GLY A 102 -19.36 10.56 46.39
CA GLY A 102 -18.18 11.37 46.72
C GLY A 102 -16.83 10.67 46.61
N ARG A 103 -16.77 9.38 46.22
CA ARG A 103 -15.51 8.61 46.07
C ARG A 103 -15.15 8.39 44.60
N ARG A 104 -13.85 8.38 44.29
CA ARG A 104 -13.32 8.01 42.97
C ARG A 104 -13.35 6.50 42.83
N MET A 105 -14.13 6.04 41.86
CA MET A 105 -14.22 4.64 41.46
C MET A 105 -13.46 4.43 40.16
N VAL A 106 -12.73 3.32 40.08
CA VAL A 106 -11.96 2.91 38.91
C VAL A 106 -12.58 1.62 38.36
N GLN A 107 -12.87 1.62 37.06
CA GLN A 107 -13.19 0.42 36.32
C GLN A 107 -11.89 -0.24 35.86
N ALA A 108 -11.72 -1.54 36.14
CA ALA A 108 -10.50 -2.28 35.84
C ALA A 108 -10.80 -3.70 35.33
N VAL A 109 -9.83 -4.29 34.64
CA VAL A 109 -9.77 -5.71 34.31
C VAL A 109 -8.64 -6.32 35.14
N VAL A 110 -8.98 -7.32 35.95
CA VAL A 110 -8.07 -8.02 36.85
C VAL A 110 -7.82 -9.42 36.30
N VAL A 111 -6.59 -9.70 35.88
CA VAL A 111 -6.16 -11.01 35.37
C VAL A 111 -5.61 -11.84 36.52
N SER A 112 -6.04 -13.10 36.60
CA SER A 112 -5.68 -14.04 37.67
C SER A 112 -5.17 -15.37 37.12
N ASP A 113 -4.20 -15.95 37.82
CA ASP A 113 -3.66 -17.28 37.55
C ASP A 113 -4.14 -18.34 38.57
N SER A 114 -4.98 -17.97 39.54
CA SER A 114 -5.63 -18.85 40.54
C SER A 114 -6.03 -20.19 39.94
N ASN A 115 -5.98 -21.33 40.63
CA ASN A 115 -6.47 -22.60 40.03
C ASN A 115 -8.01 -22.72 39.99
N ASP A 116 -8.75 -21.75 40.55
CA ASP A 116 -10.21 -21.69 40.52
C ASP A 116 -10.69 -21.17 39.14
N PRO A 117 -11.40 -21.98 38.32
CA PRO A 117 -11.89 -21.53 37.02
C PRO A 117 -12.97 -20.45 37.14
N GLU A 118 -13.67 -20.38 38.26
CA GLU A 118 -14.72 -19.40 38.53
C GLU A 118 -14.21 -18.14 39.24
N LEU A 119 -12.96 -18.12 39.72
CA LEU A 119 -12.34 -16.99 40.43
C LEU A 119 -13.17 -16.54 41.66
N LYS A 120 -13.89 -17.45 42.33
CA LYS A 120 -14.82 -17.15 43.44
C LYS A 120 -14.14 -16.45 44.61
N ALA A 121 -12.89 -16.81 44.89
CA ALA A 121 -12.10 -16.21 45.97
C ALA A 121 -11.74 -14.74 45.66
N LEU A 122 -11.41 -14.45 44.39
CA LEU A 122 -11.09 -13.10 43.92
C LEU A 122 -12.36 -12.23 43.88
N GLN A 123 -13.48 -12.77 43.38
CA GLN A 123 -14.79 -12.07 43.38
C GLN A 123 -15.19 -11.61 44.79
N ARG A 124 -15.19 -12.53 45.77
CA ARG A 124 -15.49 -12.22 47.18
C ARG A 124 -14.54 -11.20 47.81
N PHE A 125 -13.28 -11.15 47.35
CA PHE A 125 -12.33 -10.13 47.80
C PHE A 125 -12.68 -8.75 47.25
N ILE A 126 -13.00 -8.67 45.96
CA ILE A 126 -13.40 -7.43 45.28
C ILE A 126 -14.65 -6.85 45.93
N GLU A 127 -15.66 -7.67 46.20
CA GLU A 127 -16.92 -7.25 46.85
C GLU A 127 -16.68 -6.72 48.27
N ARG A 128 -15.90 -7.45 49.09
CA ARG A 128 -15.52 -7.00 50.46
C ARG A 128 -14.71 -5.71 50.48
N ALA A 129 -13.96 -5.43 49.41
CA ALA A 129 -13.22 -4.19 49.25
C ALA A 129 -14.09 -3.02 48.73
N GLY A 130 -15.41 -3.17 48.71
CA GLY A 130 -16.36 -2.16 48.24
C GLY A 130 -16.46 -2.08 46.72
N GLY A 131 -16.00 -3.12 46.03
CA GLY A 131 -16.05 -3.26 44.58
C GLY A 131 -17.28 -4.00 44.08
N THR A 132 -17.49 -3.95 42.77
CA THR A 132 -18.52 -4.71 42.06
C THR A 132 -17.87 -5.45 40.90
N VAL A 133 -18.18 -6.73 40.74
CA VAL A 133 -17.77 -7.54 39.60
C VAL A 133 -18.86 -7.43 38.52
N HIS A 134 -18.48 -7.06 37.30
CA HIS A 134 -19.40 -6.87 36.18
C HIS A 134 -19.42 -8.05 35.22
N ALA A 135 -18.28 -8.70 35.01
CA ALA A 135 -18.14 -9.81 34.07
C ALA A 135 -16.93 -10.68 34.39
N ARG A 136 -16.98 -11.94 33.94
CA ARG A 136 -15.85 -12.89 33.96
C ARG A 136 -15.47 -13.26 32.53
N PHE A 137 -14.17 -13.28 32.26
CA PHE A 137 -13.61 -13.65 30.96
C PHE A 137 -12.81 -14.94 31.08
N ALA A 138 -13.35 -16.04 30.56
CA ALA A 138 -12.70 -17.36 30.61
C ALA A 138 -11.42 -17.42 29.77
N SER A 139 -11.37 -16.71 28.63
CA SER A 139 -10.26 -16.74 27.67
C SER A 139 -8.93 -16.21 28.22
N VAL A 140 -8.99 -15.25 29.13
CA VAL A 140 -7.82 -14.62 29.76
C VAL A 140 -7.83 -14.73 31.28
N ARG A 141 -8.77 -15.52 31.84
CA ARG A 141 -8.96 -15.73 33.28
C ARG A 141 -8.98 -14.41 34.05
N ALA A 142 -9.94 -13.55 33.70
CA ALA A 142 -10.02 -12.20 34.23
C ALA A 142 -11.42 -11.82 34.71
N LEU A 143 -11.49 -10.81 35.58
CA LEU A 143 -12.71 -10.16 36.03
C LEU A 143 -12.74 -8.70 35.57
N SER A 144 -13.86 -8.25 35.02
CA SER A 144 -14.18 -6.82 34.88
C SER A 144 -14.78 -6.32 36.19
N VAL A 145 -14.23 -5.26 36.76
CA VAL A 145 -14.60 -4.76 38.10
C VAL A 145 -14.76 -3.25 38.12
N THR A 146 -15.51 -2.73 39.07
CA THR A 146 -15.44 -1.34 39.51
C THR A 146 -15.12 -1.30 40.99
N MET A 147 -14.09 -0.60 41.41
CA MET A 147 -13.70 -0.51 42.83
C MET A 147 -13.30 0.92 43.22
N PRO A 148 -13.34 1.30 44.50
CA PRO A 148 -12.74 2.54 44.96
C PRO A 148 -11.24 2.58 44.61
N ALA A 149 -10.73 3.69 44.07
CA ALA A 149 -9.34 3.80 43.61
C ALA A 149 -8.33 3.40 44.69
N ARG A 150 -8.57 3.83 45.94
CA ARG A 150 -7.74 3.47 47.11
C ARG A 150 -7.80 1.98 47.47
N ALA A 151 -8.95 1.34 47.26
CA ALA A 151 -9.13 -0.08 47.56
C ALA A 151 -8.50 -0.97 46.48
N LEU A 152 -8.36 -0.46 45.25
CA LEU A 152 -7.77 -1.19 44.12
C LEU A 152 -6.33 -1.62 44.40
N ARG A 153 -5.55 -0.81 45.16
CA ARG A 153 -4.18 -1.15 45.59
C ARG A 153 -4.08 -2.45 46.37
N ARG A 154 -5.14 -2.87 47.05
CA ARG A 154 -5.15 -4.12 47.83
C ARG A 154 -5.02 -5.37 46.95
N LEU A 155 -5.27 -5.25 45.64
CA LEU A 155 -5.04 -6.33 44.67
C LEU A 155 -3.54 -6.63 44.45
N GLU A 156 -2.65 -5.70 44.79
CA GLU A 156 -1.21 -5.92 44.65
C GLU A 156 -0.68 -7.03 45.57
N ALA A 157 -1.24 -7.09 46.78
CA ALA A 157 -0.87 -8.03 47.83
C ALA A 157 -1.39 -9.46 47.58
N ARG A 158 -2.22 -9.67 46.55
CA ARG A 158 -2.78 -10.99 46.23
C ARG A 158 -1.86 -11.76 45.29
N ASP A 159 -1.41 -12.93 45.71
CA ASP A 159 -0.50 -13.76 44.90
C ASP A 159 -1.15 -14.30 43.62
N ASP A 160 -2.48 -14.50 43.63
CA ASP A 160 -3.24 -14.98 42.48
C ASP A 160 -3.60 -13.88 41.45
N VAL A 161 -3.20 -12.63 41.69
CA VAL A 161 -3.41 -11.52 40.75
C VAL A 161 -2.13 -11.30 39.94
N VAL A 162 -2.25 -11.51 38.63
CA VAL A 162 -1.16 -11.36 37.66
C VAL A 162 -1.04 -9.92 37.20
N SER A 163 -2.17 -9.29 36.85
CA SER A 163 -2.17 -7.88 36.43
C SER A 163 -3.50 -7.19 36.65
N VAL A 164 -3.44 -5.88 36.81
CA VAL A 164 -4.60 -5.00 36.94
C VAL A 164 -4.44 -3.86 35.94
N SER A 165 -5.33 -3.83 34.95
CA SER A 165 -5.38 -2.81 33.91
C SER A 165 -6.66 -1.99 34.03
N PRO A 166 -6.68 -0.68 33.70
CA PRO A 166 -7.93 0.05 33.60
C PRO A 166 -8.84 -0.61 32.55
N ASN A 167 -10.16 -0.57 32.76
CA ASN A 167 -11.15 -1.01 31.78
C ASN A 167 -11.23 0.04 30.68
N ARG A 168 -10.18 0.08 29.84
CA ARG A 168 -10.04 1.06 28.76
C ARG A 168 -11.29 1.02 27.90
N VAL A 169 -11.87 2.19 27.64
CA VAL A 169 -12.85 2.30 26.57
C VAL A 169 -12.12 1.94 25.28
N THR A 170 -12.57 0.88 24.60
CA THR A 170 -12.30 0.74 23.18
C THR A 170 -13.06 1.87 22.50
N ALA A 171 -12.34 2.92 22.10
CA ALA A 171 -12.94 3.96 21.30
C ALA A 171 -13.54 3.32 20.04
N ARG A 172 -14.73 3.77 19.64
CA ARG A 172 -15.25 3.53 18.28
C ARG A 172 -14.14 3.97 17.33
N ALA A 173 -13.56 3.04 16.58
CA ALA A 173 -12.69 3.44 15.48
C ALA A 173 -13.60 3.83 14.31
N GLY A 174 -14.04 5.09 14.28
CA GLY A 174 -14.31 5.68 12.96
C GLY A 174 -13.02 5.59 12.14
N SER A 175 -13.12 5.40 10.83
CA SER A 175 -11.93 5.49 9.98
C SER A 175 -11.76 6.95 9.60
N ASP A 176 -10.77 7.65 10.14
CA ASP A 176 -10.54 9.07 9.81
C ASP A 176 -9.97 9.27 8.39
N LEU A 177 -10.17 8.31 7.49
CA LEU A 177 -9.55 8.20 6.17
C LEU A 177 -9.74 9.45 5.31
N GLU A 178 -10.99 9.93 5.17
CA GLU A 178 -11.27 11.08 4.32
C GLU A 178 -10.67 12.38 4.89
N LEU A 179 -10.61 12.48 6.23
CA LEU A 179 -10.01 13.62 6.92
C LEU A 179 -8.48 13.61 6.79
N THR A 180 -7.83 12.47 7.05
CA THR A 180 -6.36 12.37 7.04
C THR A 180 -5.77 12.45 5.63
N THR A 181 -6.50 12.01 4.61
CA THR A 181 -6.07 12.11 3.21
C THR A 181 -6.21 13.50 2.61
N GLY A 182 -6.96 14.40 3.26
CA GLY A 182 -7.31 15.71 2.72
C GLY A 182 -8.47 15.68 1.73
N ALA A 183 -9.23 14.57 1.68
CA ALA A 183 -10.38 14.45 0.79
C ALA A 183 -11.55 15.37 1.20
N LEU A 184 -11.62 15.78 2.48
CA LEU A 184 -12.64 16.72 2.99
C LEU A 184 -12.13 18.16 3.16
N THR A 185 -11.07 18.56 2.44
CA THR A 185 -10.70 19.99 2.38
C THR A 185 -11.56 20.74 1.37
N SER A 186 -11.64 22.06 1.52
CA SER A 186 -12.39 22.94 0.61
C SER A 186 -11.88 22.89 -0.84
N ALA A 187 -10.64 22.47 -1.08
CA ALA A 187 -10.11 22.27 -2.42
C ALA A 187 -10.74 21.05 -3.14
N VAL A 188 -11.24 20.07 -2.37
CA VAL A 188 -11.74 18.77 -2.84
C VAL A 188 -13.26 18.67 -2.67
N ARG A 189 -13.77 18.45 -1.45
CA ARG A 189 -15.22 18.38 -1.12
C ARG A 189 -15.50 18.68 0.36
N VAL A 190 -16.77 18.97 0.69
CA VAL A 190 -17.15 19.53 2.00
C VAL A 190 -17.90 18.60 2.96
N ASP A 191 -18.48 17.48 2.50
CA ASP A 191 -19.14 16.51 3.40
C ASP A 191 -19.18 15.09 2.81
N SER A 192 -19.12 14.08 3.68
CA SER A 192 -19.26 12.65 3.37
C SER A 192 -20.71 12.15 3.47
N LEU A 193 -21.56 12.84 4.25
CA LEU A 193 -22.93 12.41 4.55
C LEU A 193 -23.96 12.98 3.57
N SER A 194 -23.73 14.19 3.05
CA SER A 194 -24.54 14.79 1.99
C SER A 194 -23.91 14.57 0.62
N LEU A 195 -23.88 13.33 0.13
CA LEU A 195 -23.51 13.05 -1.27
C LEU A 195 -24.66 13.42 -2.23
N LEU A 196 -25.13 14.67 -2.14
CA LEU A 196 -25.90 15.32 -3.18
C LEU A 196 -24.97 15.53 -4.38
N PRO A 197 -25.37 15.16 -5.61
CA PRO A 197 -24.59 15.41 -6.81
C PRO A 197 -24.18 16.89 -6.90
N GLY A 198 -22.91 17.18 -7.19
CA GLY A 198 -22.42 18.54 -7.51
C GLY A 198 -21.65 19.30 -6.42
N TRP A 199 -21.48 18.74 -5.22
CA TRP A 199 -20.75 19.40 -4.11
C TRP A 199 -19.30 18.91 -3.99
N GLY A 200 -18.47 19.23 -4.99
CA GLY A 200 -17.02 18.95 -4.98
C GLY A 200 -16.59 17.76 -5.85
N LEU A 201 -15.34 17.33 -5.67
CA LEU A 201 -14.73 16.21 -6.40
C LEU A 201 -14.86 14.91 -5.61
N ASP A 202 -15.44 13.90 -6.24
CA ASP A 202 -15.74 12.59 -5.68
C ASP A 202 -15.32 11.42 -6.59
N GLY A 203 -14.61 11.70 -7.69
CA GLY A 203 -14.21 10.72 -8.70
C GLY A 203 -15.29 10.37 -9.72
N SER A 204 -16.44 11.07 -9.74
CA SER A 204 -17.49 10.86 -10.74
C SER A 204 -16.93 10.97 -12.17
N GLY A 205 -17.37 10.08 -13.05
CA GLY A 205 -16.90 10.01 -14.44
C GLY A 205 -15.53 9.34 -14.60
N VAL A 206 -15.01 8.67 -13.56
CA VAL A 206 -13.77 7.89 -13.62
C VAL A 206 -14.02 6.45 -13.17
N GLY A 207 -13.58 5.48 -13.97
CA GLY A 207 -13.62 4.05 -13.63
C GLY A 207 -12.34 3.57 -12.95
N ILE A 208 -12.51 2.83 -11.86
CA ILE A 208 -11.44 2.15 -11.11
C ILE A 208 -11.59 0.63 -11.29
N ALA A 209 -10.62 0.00 -11.93
CA ALA A 209 -10.53 -1.46 -11.98
C ALA A 209 -9.87 -1.99 -10.70
N VAL A 210 -10.53 -2.92 -10.02
CA VAL A 210 -10.03 -3.55 -8.79
C VAL A 210 -9.68 -5.01 -9.11
N LEU A 211 -8.38 -5.30 -9.20
CA LEU A 211 -7.89 -6.67 -9.41
C LEU A 211 -7.66 -7.33 -8.06
N ASP A 212 -8.61 -8.14 -7.62
CA ASP A 212 -8.61 -8.72 -6.27
C ASP A 212 -9.43 -10.03 -6.21
N SER A 213 -10.06 -10.31 -5.08
CA SER A 213 -10.84 -11.51 -4.75
C SER A 213 -12.31 -11.43 -5.16
N GLY A 214 -12.71 -10.37 -5.85
CA GLY A 214 -14.10 -10.08 -6.22
C GLY A 214 -14.66 -8.87 -5.46
N VAL A 215 -15.82 -8.37 -5.88
CA VAL A 215 -16.56 -7.31 -5.18
C VAL A 215 -18.03 -7.68 -4.99
N MET A 216 -18.53 -7.56 -3.77
CA MET A 216 -19.95 -7.72 -3.45
C MET A 216 -20.76 -6.56 -4.03
N ARG A 217 -21.20 -6.70 -5.29
CA ARG A 217 -21.97 -5.69 -6.05
C ARG A 217 -23.20 -5.12 -5.33
N ARG A 218 -23.88 -5.96 -4.53
CA ARG A 218 -25.11 -5.59 -3.80
C ARG A 218 -24.87 -4.78 -2.51
N HIS A 219 -23.62 -4.60 -2.09
CA HIS A 219 -23.34 -3.83 -0.89
C HIS A 219 -23.76 -2.38 -1.11
N ALA A 220 -24.51 -1.79 -0.16
CA ALA A 220 -25.09 -0.46 -0.29
C ALA A 220 -24.04 0.63 -0.52
N ALA A 221 -22.80 0.42 -0.07
CA ALA A 221 -21.69 1.36 -0.30
C ALA A 221 -21.41 1.59 -1.79
N PHE A 222 -21.80 0.64 -2.64
CA PHE A 222 -21.63 0.73 -4.08
C PHE A 222 -22.89 1.16 -4.81
N SER A 223 -23.99 1.47 -4.11
CA SER A 223 -25.18 2.03 -4.76
C SER A 223 -24.94 3.48 -5.17
N ASP A 224 -25.51 3.90 -6.30
CA ASP A 224 -25.61 5.30 -6.71
C ASP A 224 -26.85 5.96 -6.04
N ALA A 225 -27.11 7.23 -6.38
CA ALA A 225 -28.24 7.98 -5.83
C ALA A 225 -29.61 7.41 -6.26
N ASN A 226 -29.66 6.62 -7.34
CA ASN A 226 -30.87 6.00 -7.89
C ASN A 226 -31.04 4.55 -7.42
N GLY A 227 -30.12 4.02 -6.59
CA GLY A 227 -30.13 2.64 -6.12
C GLY A 227 -29.49 1.63 -7.09
N ASN A 228 -28.92 2.06 -8.22
CA ASN A 228 -28.18 1.17 -9.11
C ASN A 228 -26.78 0.92 -8.55
N SER A 229 -26.20 -0.25 -8.81
CA SER A 229 -24.82 -0.50 -8.40
C SER A 229 -23.82 0.19 -9.34
N ARG A 230 -22.86 0.91 -8.75
CA ARG A 230 -21.69 1.51 -9.39
C ARG A 230 -20.58 0.51 -9.68
N VAL A 231 -20.70 -0.75 -9.22
CA VAL A 231 -19.89 -1.84 -9.77
C VAL A 231 -20.45 -2.13 -11.16
N VAL A 232 -19.89 -1.51 -12.21
CA VAL A 232 -20.50 -1.51 -13.55
C VAL A 232 -20.26 -2.83 -14.30
N LYS A 233 -19.17 -3.52 -13.98
CA LYS A 233 -18.81 -4.83 -14.56
C LYS A 233 -18.09 -5.69 -13.52
N SER A 234 -18.34 -7.00 -13.54
CA SER A 234 -17.61 -8.00 -12.74
C SER A 234 -17.19 -9.15 -13.66
N VAL A 235 -15.93 -9.55 -13.56
CA VAL A 235 -15.37 -10.70 -14.29
C VAL A 235 -14.55 -11.59 -13.36
N ASN A 236 -14.49 -12.89 -13.65
CA ASN A 236 -13.70 -13.86 -12.91
C ASN A 236 -12.64 -14.50 -13.82
N LEU A 237 -11.38 -14.21 -13.53
CA LEU A 237 -10.21 -14.65 -14.28
C LEU A 237 -9.48 -15.79 -13.58
N VAL A 238 -9.88 -16.17 -12.36
CA VAL A 238 -9.24 -17.26 -11.59
C VAL A 238 -9.36 -18.58 -12.35
N GLY A 239 -8.22 -19.20 -12.65
CA GLY A 239 -8.16 -20.44 -13.44
C GLY A 239 -8.42 -20.24 -14.94
N SER A 240 -8.75 -19.02 -15.35
CA SER A 240 -8.98 -18.63 -16.74
C SER A 240 -7.81 -17.82 -17.32
N GLY A 241 -6.81 -17.46 -16.51
CA GLY A 241 -5.62 -16.73 -16.94
C GLY A 241 -4.90 -17.37 -18.14
N THR A 242 -4.80 -18.70 -18.17
CA THR A 242 -4.22 -19.42 -19.31
C THR A 242 -5.04 -19.30 -20.59
N MET A 243 -6.37 -19.23 -20.50
CA MET A 243 -7.25 -18.98 -21.66
C MET A 243 -7.18 -17.52 -22.11
N ALA A 244 -7.01 -16.57 -21.17
CA ALA A 244 -6.79 -15.16 -21.46
C ALA A 244 -5.43 -14.92 -22.17
N LEU A 245 -4.38 -15.67 -21.81
CA LEU A 245 -3.08 -15.59 -22.48
C LEU A 245 -3.11 -16.15 -23.92
N MET A 246 -4.02 -17.10 -24.21
CA MET A 246 -4.33 -17.53 -25.59
C MET A 246 -5.17 -16.50 -26.36
N ALA A 247 -5.71 -15.47 -25.69
CA ALA A 247 -6.51 -14.39 -26.28
C ALA A 247 -5.69 -13.29 -26.97
N SER A 248 -4.36 -13.38 -27.00
CA SER A 248 -3.50 -12.48 -27.80
C SER A 248 -3.81 -12.54 -29.32
N GLY A 249 -4.60 -13.53 -29.76
CA GLY A 249 -5.19 -13.64 -31.09
C GLY A 249 -6.66 -13.18 -31.25
N PHE A 250 -7.34 -12.72 -30.20
CA PHE A 250 -8.76 -12.37 -30.26
C PHE A 250 -8.98 -10.92 -30.66
N ALA A 251 -9.12 -10.70 -31.96
CA ALA A 251 -9.49 -9.40 -32.53
C ALA A 251 -10.79 -8.86 -31.87
N PRO A 252 -10.90 -7.53 -31.66
CA PRO A 252 -12.15 -6.93 -31.20
C PRO A 252 -13.34 -7.30 -32.10
N GLY A 253 -14.47 -7.70 -31.49
CA GLY A 253 -15.67 -8.13 -32.22
C GLY A 253 -15.61 -9.53 -32.83
N SER A 254 -14.56 -10.32 -32.58
CA SER A 254 -14.52 -11.73 -33.00
C SER A 254 -15.39 -12.61 -32.10
N LEU A 255 -15.96 -13.69 -32.66
CA LEU A 255 -16.73 -14.69 -31.89
C LEU A 255 -15.93 -15.29 -30.74
N ALA A 256 -14.62 -15.51 -30.94
CA ALA A 256 -13.75 -16.03 -29.89
C ALA A 256 -13.57 -15.03 -28.74
N ARG A 257 -13.48 -13.72 -29.04
CA ARG A 257 -13.48 -12.67 -28.02
C ARG A 257 -14.81 -12.64 -27.27
N GLU A 258 -15.93 -12.69 -27.98
CA GLU A 258 -17.26 -12.68 -27.36
C GLU A 258 -17.48 -13.90 -26.46
N ALA A 259 -17.09 -15.09 -26.92
CA ALA A 259 -17.14 -16.31 -26.13
C ALA A 259 -16.27 -16.22 -24.86
N PHE A 260 -15.06 -15.64 -24.96
CA PHE A 260 -14.21 -15.39 -23.80
C PHE A 260 -14.84 -14.41 -22.81
N GLU A 261 -15.34 -13.26 -23.29
CA GLU A 261 -16.01 -12.26 -22.45
C GLU A 261 -17.25 -12.82 -21.75
N ALA A 262 -17.99 -13.72 -22.41
CA ALA A 262 -19.12 -14.43 -21.81
C ALA A 262 -18.67 -15.47 -20.76
N ALA A 263 -17.57 -16.19 -21.04
CA ALA A 263 -17.06 -17.21 -20.13
C ALA A 263 -16.51 -16.64 -18.82
N VAL A 264 -15.94 -15.43 -18.86
CA VAL A 264 -15.40 -14.75 -17.66
C VAL A 264 -16.41 -13.83 -16.99
N ASP A 265 -17.60 -13.62 -17.57
CA ASP A 265 -18.60 -12.74 -16.97
C ASP A 265 -19.05 -13.26 -15.60
N ASN A 266 -18.99 -12.40 -14.59
CA ASN A 266 -19.33 -12.72 -13.21
C ASN A 266 -20.38 -11.75 -12.65
N GLY A 267 -21.01 -10.95 -13.53
CA GLY A 267 -21.97 -9.90 -13.13
C GLY A 267 -23.24 -10.40 -12.46
N SER A 268 -23.65 -11.65 -12.75
CA SER A 268 -24.83 -12.30 -12.16
C SER A 268 -24.52 -13.07 -10.87
N ASN A 269 -23.25 -13.25 -10.52
CA ASN A 269 -22.85 -13.95 -9.31
C ASN A 269 -23.07 -13.05 -8.10
N ALA A 270 -24.14 -13.32 -7.36
CA ALA A 270 -24.42 -12.59 -6.14
C ALA A 270 -23.28 -12.72 -5.13
N ASP A 271 -22.61 -13.87 -5.03
CA ASP A 271 -21.56 -14.11 -4.03
C ASP A 271 -20.15 -14.05 -4.64
N ALA A 272 -19.91 -13.01 -5.44
CA ALA A 272 -18.66 -12.78 -6.18
C ALA A 272 -17.40 -12.69 -5.28
N ASP A 273 -17.54 -12.26 -4.02
CA ASP A 273 -16.43 -12.12 -3.08
C ASP A 273 -16.64 -12.95 -1.81
N ARG A 274 -16.24 -14.22 -1.84
CA ARG A 274 -16.27 -15.09 -0.65
C ARG A 274 -15.06 -14.89 0.26
N HIS A 275 -14.01 -14.23 -0.21
CA HIS A 275 -12.82 -13.97 0.59
C HIS A 275 -13.01 -12.76 1.50
N GLY A 276 -13.52 -11.66 0.94
CA GLY A 276 -13.88 -10.41 1.61
C GLY A 276 -12.92 -9.25 1.37
N HIS A 277 -11.71 -9.52 0.87
CA HIS A 277 -10.68 -8.49 0.71
C HIS A 277 -11.04 -7.51 -0.40
N GLY A 278 -11.49 -7.98 -1.56
CA GLY A 278 -11.76 -7.14 -2.72
C GLY A 278 -12.92 -6.17 -2.48
N THR A 279 -13.98 -6.61 -1.80
CA THR A 279 -15.08 -5.74 -1.36
C THR A 279 -14.60 -4.62 -0.44
N HIS A 280 -13.68 -4.91 0.49
CA HIS A 280 -13.12 -3.90 1.37
C HIS A 280 -12.24 -2.91 0.61
N VAL A 281 -11.35 -3.41 -0.25
CA VAL A 281 -10.47 -2.60 -1.11
C VAL A 281 -11.28 -1.66 -2.00
N ALA A 282 -12.32 -2.18 -2.66
CA ALA A 282 -13.22 -1.38 -3.50
C ALA A 282 -13.95 -0.29 -2.69
N ALA A 283 -14.36 -0.58 -1.46
CA ALA A 283 -15.00 0.39 -0.58
C ALA A 283 -14.03 1.49 -0.10
N VAL A 284 -12.77 1.16 0.20
CA VAL A 284 -11.76 2.16 0.55
C VAL A 284 -11.44 3.09 -0.62
N ALA A 285 -11.43 2.56 -1.85
CA ALA A 285 -11.24 3.38 -3.04
C ALA A 285 -12.45 4.27 -3.33
N ALA A 286 -13.66 3.68 -3.38
CA ALA A 286 -14.83 4.33 -3.97
C ALA A 286 -16.18 4.03 -3.28
N GLY A 287 -16.19 3.52 -2.05
CA GLY A 287 -17.41 3.28 -1.29
C GLY A 287 -18.09 4.59 -0.83
N ARG A 288 -19.41 4.65 -0.85
CA ARG A 288 -20.19 5.71 -0.18
C ARG A 288 -20.40 5.35 1.29
N ALA A 289 -20.52 6.36 2.14
CA ALA A 289 -20.93 6.15 3.52
C ALA A 289 -22.40 5.69 3.55
N THR A 290 -22.65 4.49 4.11
CA THR A 290 -24.01 3.92 4.22
C THR A 290 -24.52 3.82 5.64
N THR A 291 -23.68 4.24 6.58
CA THR A 291 -23.99 4.24 8.01
C THR A 291 -23.73 5.64 8.55
N LEU A 292 -24.34 5.97 9.68
CA LEU A 292 -24.05 7.21 10.41
C LEU A 292 -22.64 7.24 11.03
N VAL A 293 -21.83 6.18 10.82
CA VAL A 293 -20.43 6.15 11.24
C VAL A 293 -19.63 7.01 10.27
N LYS A 294 -19.16 8.16 10.79
CA LYS A 294 -18.27 9.06 10.05
C LYS A 294 -17.02 8.31 9.57
N GLY A 295 -16.57 8.66 8.37
CA GLY A 295 -15.32 8.15 7.80
C GLY A 295 -15.40 6.74 7.20
N THR A 296 -16.61 6.26 6.90
CA THR A 296 -16.81 4.96 6.22
C THR A 296 -16.85 5.07 4.70
N ALA A 297 -16.82 6.28 4.15
CA ALA A 297 -16.69 6.49 2.72
C ALA A 297 -15.23 6.33 2.27
N GLY A 298 -15.07 5.83 1.04
CA GLY A 298 -13.79 5.81 0.36
C GLY A 298 -13.38 7.19 -0.15
N VAL A 299 -12.20 7.25 -0.76
CA VAL A 299 -11.63 8.53 -1.23
C VAL A 299 -12.42 9.12 -2.41
N ALA A 300 -12.91 8.27 -3.32
CA ALA A 300 -13.64 8.62 -4.54
C ALA A 300 -15.06 8.00 -4.60
N PRO A 301 -16.00 8.45 -3.74
CA PRO A 301 -17.33 7.84 -3.61
C PRO A 301 -18.26 7.96 -4.83
N GLY A 302 -17.88 8.73 -5.86
CA GLY A 302 -18.58 8.88 -7.13
C GLY A 302 -18.00 8.04 -8.28
N ALA A 303 -16.80 7.47 -8.13
CA ALA A 303 -16.18 6.65 -9.17
C ALA A 303 -16.96 5.36 -9.47
N SER A 304 -16.91 4.88 -10.71
CA SER A 304 -17.41 3.56 -11.07
C SER A 304 -16.36 2.50 -10.74
N ILE A 305 -16.80 1.29 -10.42
CA ILE A 305 -15.94 0.16 -10.04
C ILE A 305 -16.06 -0.92 -11.11
N VAL A 306 -14.92 -1.42 -11.57
CA VAL A 306 -14.84 -2.61 -12.43
C VAL A 306 -14.17 -3.72 -11.61
N ASP A 307 -14.94 -4.73 -11.26
CA ASP A 307 -14.47 -5.87 -10.46
C ASP A 307 -13.79 -6.91 -11.36
N VAL A 308 -12.52 -7.17 -11.10
CA VAL A 308 -11.71 -8.13 -11.86
C VAL A 308 -11.15 -9.14 -10.87
N LYS A 309 -11.88 -10.24 -10.67
CA LYS A 309 -11.49 -11.29 -9.73
C LYS A 309 -10.33 -12.11 -10.30
N VAL A 310 -9.14 -11.92 -9.74
CA VAL A 310 -7.89 -12.64 -10.05
C VAL A 310 -7.39 -13.47 -8.86
N LEU A 311 -8.04 -13.31 -7.70
CA LEU A 311 -7.81 -14.12 -6.51
C LEU A 311 -9.06 -14.97 -6.20
N GLY A 312 -8.85 -16.24 -5.93
CA GLY A 312 -9.85 -17.20 -5.51
C GLY A 312 -10.43 -16.88 -4.13
N ASP A 313 -11.37 -17.71 -3.70
CA ASP A 313 -12.11 -17.54 -2.45
C ASP A 313 -11.23 -17.76 -1.20
N ASP A 314 -10.05 -18.33 -1.39
CA ASP A 314 -9.00 -18.47 -0.38
C ASP A 314 -8.05 -17.26 -0.29
N GLY A 315 -8.18 -16.28 -1.18
CA GLY A 315 -7.30 -15.12 -1.31
C GLY A 315 -6.03 -15.41 -2.10
N GLN A 316 -6.01 -16.49 -2.88
CA GLN A 316 -4.87 -16.90 -3.70
C GLN A 316 -5.14 -16.74 -5.19
N GLY A 317 -4.12 -16.40 -5.97
CA GLY A 317 -4.18 -16.44 -7.43
C GLY A 317 -2.88 -16.94 -8.03
N THR A 318 -2.83 -17.05 -9.35
CA THR A 318 -1.58 -17.29 -10.09
C THR A 318 -1.14 -16.01 -10.81
N MET A 319 0.12 -15.97 -11.23
CA MET A 319 0.64 -14.86 -12.03
C MET A 319 -0.15 -14.72 -13.32
N ALA A 320 -0.51 -15.86 -13.94
CA ALA A 320 -1.30 -15.91 -15.16
C ALA A 320 -2.70 -15.31 -14.97
N ASP A 321 -3.34 -15.51 -13.81
CA ASP A 321 -4.66 -14.91 -13.53
C ASP A 321 -4.56 -13.39 -13.45
N VAL A 322 -3.52 -12.86 -12.80
CA VAL A 322 -3.30 -11.41 -12.68
C VAL A 322 -2.93 -10.80 -14.03
N LEU A 323 -2.08 -11.47 -14.81
CA LEU A 323 -1.75 -11.04 -16.19
C LEU A 323 -3.01 -11.02 -17.07
N GLY A 324 -3.81 -12.08 -17.04
CA GLY A 324 -5.08 -12.13 -17.76
C GLY A 324 -6.06 -11.04 -17.33
N GLY A 325 -6.08 -10.69 -16.03
CA GLY A 325 -6.84 -9.56 -15.51
C GLY A 325 -6.34 -8.21 -16.05
N LEU A 326 -5.04 -7.97 -16.08
CA LEU A 326 -4.46 -6.74 -16.64
C LEU A 326 -4.73 -6.60 -18.14
N ASP A 327 -4.58 -7.69 -18.90
CA ASP A 327 -4.89 -7.71 -20.33
C ASP A 327 -6.38 -7.44 -20.60
N TRP A 328 -7.27 -8.03 -19.79
CA TRP A 328 -8.71 -7.77 -19.87
C TRP A 328 -9.03 -6.30 -19.57
N VAL A 329 -8.36 -5.70 -18.58
CA VAL A 329 -8.52 -4.28 -18.22
C VAL A 329 -8.03 -3.37 -19.34
N ILE A 330 -6.85 -3.61 -19.90
CA ILE A 330 -6.32 -2.83 -21.04
C ILE A 330 -7.28 -2.89 -22.22
N TYR A 331 -7.80 -4.08 -22.53
CA TYR A 331 -8.76 -4.29 -23.62
C TYR A 331 -10.06 -3.52 -23.40
N ASN A 332 -10.62 -3.57 -22.18
CA ASN A 332 -11.91 -2.97 -21.86
C ASN A 332 -11.84 -1.53 -21.33
N ALA A 333 -10.64 -0.93 -21.25
CA ALA A 333 -10.41 0.35 -20.62
C ALA A 333 -11.32 1.46 -21.15
N LYS A 334 -11.39 1.64 -22.46
CA LYS A 334 -12.25 2.65 -23.08
C LYS A 334 -13.75 2.34 -22.92
N ARG A 335 -14.14 1.06 -22.96
CA ARG A 335 -15.55 0.64 -22.86
C ARG A 335 -16.16 0.98 -21.50
N TYR A 336 -15.41 0.79 -20.41
CA TYR A 336 -15.89 1.09 -19.05
C TYR A 336 -15.26 2.36 -18.47
N ASN A 337 -14.59 3.16 -19.30
CA ASN A 337 -13.87 4.36 -18.88
C ASN A 337 -12.93 4.11 -17.68
N ILE A 338 -12.22 2.99 -17.70
CA ILE A 338 -11.21 2.64 -16.70
C ILE A 338 -10.02 3.58 -16.92
N ARG A 339 -9.69 4.35 -15.90
CA ARG A 339 -8.52 5.24 -15.90
C ARG A 339 -7.55 4.92 -14.78
N VAL A 340 -8.01 4.20 -13.76
CA VAL A 340 -7.20 3.78 -12.61
C VAL A 340 -7.30 2.28 -12.45
N VAL A 341 -6.17 1.63 -12.17
CA VAL A 341 -6.08 0.20 -11.88
C VAL A 341 -5.49 0.03 -10.49
N ASN A 342 -6.19 -0.66 -9.60
CA ASN A 342 -5.73 -0.97 -8.26
C ASN A 342 -5.34 -2.45 -8.15
N LEU A 343 -4.08 -2.67 -7.79
CA LEU A 343 -3.48 -3.98 -7.51
C LEU A 343 -3.12 -4.04 -6.02
N SER A 344 -4.07 -4.51 -5.20
CA SER A 344 -3.90 -4.71 -3.77
C SER A 344 -3.22 -6.05 -3.44
N LEU A 345 -2.28 -6.46 -4.29
CA LEU A 345 -1.51 -7.68 -4.20
C LEU A 345 -0.05 -7.39 -4.51
N ALA A 346 0.84 -8.25 -4.03
CA ALA A 346 2.26 -8.23 -4.36
C ALA A 346 2.81 -9.66 -4.33
N SER A 347 3.70 -10.00 -5.26
CA SER A 347 4.50 -11.22 -5.19
C SER A 347 5.93 -10.95 -4.75
N ASP A 348 6.52 -11.94 -4.11
CA ASP A 348 7.95 -11.97 -3.82
C ASP A 348 8.67 -12.34 -5.12
N SER A 349 9.06 -11.32 -5.89
CA SER A 349 9.85 -11.48 -7.12
C SER A 349 11.30 -11.10 -6.86
N THR A 350 12.21 -11.92 -7.36
CA THR A 350 13.65 -11.64 -7.36
C THR A 350 14.14 -11.12 -8.71
N GLU A 351 13.28 -11.12 -9.73
CA GLU A 351 13.61 -10.64 -11.07
C GLU A 351 13.62 -9.11 -11.13
N SER A 352 14.41 -8.56 -12.04
CA SER A 352 14.40 -7.13 -12.33
C SER A 352 13.05 -6.70 -12.90
N TRP A 353 12.66 -5.44 -12.65
CA TRP A 353 11.49 -4.83 -13.30
C TRP A 353 11.58 -4.93 -14.84
N GLU A 354 12.79 -5.03 -15.40
CA GLU A 354 13.01 -5.17 -16.84
C GLU A 354 12.44 -6.47 -17.42
N THR A 355 12.51 -7.57 -16.67
CA THR A 355 12.13 -8.91 -17.14
C THR A 355 10.88 -9.48 -16.46
N ASP A 356 10.57 -9.04 -15.24
CA ASP A 356 9.44 -9.53 -14.46
C ASP A 356 8.12 -9.40 -15.24
N PRO A 357 7.36 -10.50 -15.44
CA PRO A 357 6.15 -10.48 -16.25
C PRO A 357 5.07 -9.52 -15.75
N LEU A 358 4.87 -9.42 -14.44
CA LEU A 358 3.86 -8.54 -13.86
C LEU A 358 4.29 -7.08 -13.93
N ALA A 359 5.56 -6.77 -13.69
CA ALA A 359 6.12 -5.44 -13.87
C ALA A 359 5.93 -4.96 -15.30
N ARG A 360 6.25 -5.81 -16.29
CA ARG A 360 6.07 -5.50 -17.72
C ARG A 360 4.61 -5.28 -18.09
N ALA A 361 3.69 -6.11 -17.59
CA ALA A 361 2.26 -5.94 -17.84
C ALA A 361 1.71 -4.65 -17.19
N ALA A 362 2.14 -4.33 -15.97
CA ALA A 362 1.77 -3.09 -15.31
C ALA A 362 2.33 -1.86 -16.05
N ARG A 363 3.56 -1.94 -16.57
CA ARG A 363 4.14 -0.90 -17.44
C ARG A 363 3.37 -0.74 -18.75
N ALA A 364 2.94 -1.84 -19.37
CA ALA A 364 2.10 -1.80 -20.56
C ALA A 364 0.76 -1.12 -20.29
N ALA A 365 0.11 -1.42 -19.16
CA ALA A 365 -1.10 -0.74 -18.73
C ALA A 365 -0.86 0.78 -18.52
N THR A 366 0.25 1.14 -17.88
CA THR A 366 0.65 2.55 -17.71
C THR A 366 0.84 3.24 -19.06
N ALA A 367 1.59 2.63 -19.99
CA ALA A 367 1.83 3.13 -21.33
C ALA A 367 0.53 3.30 -22.14
N ALA A 368 -0.47 2.44 -21.91
CA ALA A 368 -1.81 2.56 -22.48
C ALA A 368 -2.66 3.70 -21.86
N GLY A 369 -2.10 4.47 -20.92
CA GLY A 369 -2.74 5.63 -20.31
C GLY A 369 -3.50 5.34 -19.01
N LEU A 370 -3.34 4.14 -18.43
CA LEU A 370 -3.97 3.76 -17.17
C LEU A 370 -3.08 4.13 -15.99
N THR A 371 -3.63 4.75 -14.95
CA THR A 371 -2.89 4.99 -13.70
C THR A 371 -2.88 3.72 -12.87
N VAL A 372 -1.77 3.00 -12.85
CA VAL A 372 -1.63 1.75 -12.09
C VAL A 372 -1.11 2.02 -10.68
N VAL A 373 -1.89 1.62 -9.68
CA VAL A 373 -1.59 1.78 -8.25
C VAL A 373 -1.43 0.41 -7.62
N VAL A 374 -0.31 0.19 -6.94
CA VAL A 374 0.11 -1.13 -6.44
C VAL A 374 0.49 -1.04 -4.97
N SER A 375 0.13 -2.06 -4.19
CA SER A 375 0.61 -2.19 -2.81
C SER A 375 2.12 -2.44 -2.74
N ALA A 376 2.83 -1.83 -1.78
CA ALA A 376 4.27 -2.05 -1.61
C ALA A 376 4.61 -3.49 -1.15
N GLY A 377 3.67 -4.16 -0.47
CA GLY A 377 3.88 -5.44 0.20
C GLY A 377 3.89 -5.30 1.73
N ASN A 378 3.73 -6.43 2.43
CA ASN A 378 3.66 -6.48 3.90
C ASN A 378 4.88 -7.18 4.53
N TYR A 379 6.05 -7.04 3.89
CA TYR A 379 7.28 -7.76 4.24
C TYR A 379 8.31 -6.89 4.97
N GLY A 380 7.88 -5.76 5.53
CA GLY A 380 8.72 -4.79 6.23
C GLY A 380 9.33 -5.27 7.56
N ARG A 381 8.95 -6.46 8.03
CA ARG A 381 9.50 -7.08 9.25
C ARG A 381 10.18 -8.41 8.93
N ALA A 382 11.37 -8.59 9.47
CA ALA A 382 12.02 -9.90 9.55
C ALA A 382 11.45 -10.74 10.71
N THR A 383 11.69 -12.05 10.67
CA THR A 383 11.25 -13.05 11.68
C THR A 383 11.69 -12.69 13.12
N ALA A 384 12.76 -11.91 13.28
CA ALA A 384 13.27 -11.44 14.58
C ALA A 384 12.71 -10.06 15.02
N GLY A 385 11.66 -9.55 14.38
CA GLY A 385 11.01 -8.27 14.73
C GLY A 385 11.77 -7.01 14.29
N ARG A 386 12.91 -7.15 13.61
CA ARG A 386 13.68 -6.04 13.01
C ARG A 386 13.05 -5.59 11.70
N LEU A 387 13.26 -4.31 11.35
CA LEU A 387 12.89 -3.77 10.04
C LEU A 387 13.65 -4.47 8.91
N ARG A 388 12.97 -4.70 7.79
CA ARG A 388 13.52 -5.29 6.56
C ARG A 388 13.39 -4.30 5.40
N PHE A 389 14.53 -3.80 4.93
CA PHE A 389 14.66 -3.05 3.68
C PHE A 389 14.80 -4.00 2.49
N GLY A 390 14.55 -3.51 1.28
CA GLY A 390 14.66 -4.35 0.08
C GLY A 390 13.52 -5.34 -0.09
N SER A 391 12.30 -4.97 0.31
CA SER A 391 11.16 -5.88 0.44
C SER A 391 9.95 -5.48 -0.42
N ILE A 392 10.15 -4.57 -1.37
CA ILE A 392 9.15 -4.16 -2.37
C ILE A 392 8.94 -5.31 -3.36
N GLY A 393 7.70 -5.80 -3.48
CA GLY A 393 7.35 -6.92 -4.35
C GLY A 393 6.97 -6.53 -5.79
N SER A 394 6.68 -7.51 -6.63
CA SER A 394 6.09 -7.31 -7.96
C SER A 394 4.56 -7.14 -7.89
N PRO A 395 3.95 -6.26 -8.71
CA PRO A 395 4.55 -5.34 -9.68
C PRO A 395 5.00 -3.99 -9.12
N GLY A 396 4.99 -3.81 -7.79
CA GLY A 396 5.34 -2.55 -7.13
C GLY A 396 6.79 -2.10 -7.30
N HIS A 397 7.68 -2.95 -7.80
CA HIS A 397 9.07 -2.59 -8.11
C HIS A 397 9.23 -1.95 -9.50
N ASP A 398 8.19 -1.92 -10.36
CA ASP A 398 8.24 -1.24 -11.65
C ASP A 398 8.31 0.30 -11.49
N PRO A 399 9.13 1.00 -12.30
CA PRO A 399 9.26 2.46 -12.24
C PRO A 399 7.97 3.23 -12.57
N SER A 400 7.15 2.70 -13.49
CA SER A 400 6.01 3.39 -14.08
C SER A 400 4.78 3.42 -13.18
N VAL A 401 4.64 2.43 -12.28
CA VAL A 401 3.49 2.32 -11.37
C VAL A 401 3.62 3.22 -10.15
N ILE A 402 2.51 3.47 -9.48
CA ILE A 402 2.45 4.13 -8.17
C ILE A 402 2.44 3.06 -7.07
N THR A 403 3.55 2.92 -6.36
CA THR A 403 3.72 1.94 -5.28
C THR A 403 3.45 2.58 -3.94
N VAL A 404 2.54 1.98 -3.16
CA VAL A 404 1.98 2.60 -1.97
C VAL A 404 2.36 1.81 -0.72
N GLY A 405 3.11 2.45 0.17
CA GLY A 405 3.35 1.95 1.52
C GLY A 405 2.23 2.36 2.49
N SER A 406 2.31 1.89 3.74
CA SER A 406 1.22 2.03 4.70
C SER A 406 1.60 2.86 5.92
N THR A 407 0.72 3.79 6.35
CA THR A 407 0.85 4.54 7.59
C THR A 407 -0.13 4.10 8.68
N HIS A 408 0.27 4.35 9.92
CA HIS A 408 -0.56 4.25 11.10
C HIS A 408 -0.99 5.65 11.54
N MET A 409 -2.28 5.96 11.40
CA MET A 409 -2.85 7.28 11.74
C MET A 409 -2.94 7.58 13.25
N ARG A 410 -2.34 6.72 14.09
CA ARG A 410 -2.52 6.66 15.56
C ARG A 410 -3.96 6.72 16.11
N GLY A 411 -4.98 6.58 15.26
CA GLY A 411 -6.38 6.79 15.63
C GLY A 411 -6.73 8.25 15.87
N THR A 412 -6.03 9.17 15.20
CA THR A 412 -6.26 10.61 15.27
C THR A 412 -6.36 11.20 13.85
N THR A 413 -6.94 12.39 13.74
CA THR A 413 -6.94 13.18 12.51
C THR A 413 -5.68 14.03 12.35
N ALA A 414 -4.85 14.12 13.40
CA ALA A 414 -3.56 14.77 13.32
C ALA A 414 -2.63 13.90 12.47
N ARG A 415 -1.81 14.55 11.65
CA ARG A 415 -0.86 13.87 10.75
C ARG A 415 0.58 13.95 11.28
N GLY A 416 0.84 14.81 12.25
CA GLY A 416 2.18 15.00 12.83
C GLY A 416 2.68 13.80 13.66
N ASP A 417 1.79 12.92 14.13
CA ASP A 417 2.13 11.70 14.88
C ASP A 417 2.02 10.42 14.04
N ASP A 418 1.73 10.56 12.74
CA ASP A 418 1.64 9.45 11.81
C ASP A 418 3.02 8.83 11.59
N THR A 419 3.04 7.50 11.55
CA THR A 419 4.28 6.73 11.34
C THR A 419 4.07 5.66 10.29
N VAL A 420 5.11 5.32 9.53
CA VAL A 420 5.08 4.18 8.61
C VAL A 420 4.86 2.88 9.40
N ASN A 421 3.89 2.07 8.97
CA ASN A 421 3.61 0.78 9.59
C ASN A 421 4.84 -0.13 9.51
N LEU A 422 5.08 -0.87 10.59
CA LEU A 422 6.25 -1.73 10.64
C LEU A 422 6.13 -2.90 9.65
N PHE A 423 4.92 -3.37 9.35
CA PHE A 423 4.70 -4.39 8.30
C PHE A 423 4.92 -3.86 6.88
N SER A 424 4.84 -2.54 6.63
CA SER A 424 4.94 -1.98 5.28
C SER A 424 6.29 -2.33 4.65
N SER A 425 6.28 -2.90 3.46
CA SER A 425 7.52 -3.12 2.70
C SER A 425 8.25 -1.81 2.44
N ARG A 426 9.57 -1.90 2.33
CA ARG A 426 10.50 -0.77 2.25
C ARG A 426 11.47 -1.00 1.10
N GLY A 427 11.83 0.07 0.42
CA GLY A 427 12.84 0.05 -0.63
C GLY A 427 14.27 -0.10 -0.08
N PRO A 428 15.27 0.17 -0.92
CA PRO A 428 15.14 0.26 -2.39
C PRO A 428 14.65 -1.08 -3.00
N THR A 429 14.31 -1.13 -4.28
CA THR A 429 13.97 -2.41 -4.93
C THR A 429 15.19 -3.34 -5.00
N ARG A 430 14.96 -4.66 -5.00
CA ARG A 430 16.02 -5.68 -5.02
C ARG A 430 15.87 -6.71 -6.14
N GLY A 431 15.03 -6.41 -7.13
CA GLY A 431 15.00 -7.16 -8.39
C GLY A 431 16.38 -7.17 -9.03
N ALA A 432 16.75 -8.28 -9.65
CA ALA A 432 18.06 -8.49 -10.23
C ALA A 432 17.96 -9.00 -11.67
N LEU A 433 18.87 -8.52 -12.52
CA LEU A 433 19.05 -8.97 -13.89
C LEU A 433 20.41 -9.67 -13.99
N GLU A 434 20.40 -10.94 -14.42
CA GLU A 434 21.62 -11.66 -14.79
C GLU A 434 21.96 -11.34 -16.25
N LEU A 435 23.16 -10.80 -16.46
CA LEU A 435 23.66 -10.42 -17.78
C LEU A 435 24.32 -11.63 -18.46
N THR A 436 24.41 -11.60 -19.79
CA THR A 436 25.00 -12.68 -20.60
C THR A 436 26.46 -12.99 -20.26
N ASN A 437 27.17 -12.06 -19.62
CA ASN A 437 28.54 -12.23 -19.12
C ASN A 437 28.60 -12.84 -17.70
N GLY A 438 27.47 -13.28 -17.12
CA GLY A 438 27.36 -13.85 -15.78
C GLY A 438 27.35 -12.85 -14.63
N SER A 439 27.42 -11.53 -14.90
CA SER A 439 27.32 -10.52 -13.86
C SER A 439 25.86 -10.21 -13.50
N VAL A 440 25.60 -9.86 -12.24
CA VAL A 440 24.26 -9.55 -11.74
C VAL A 440 24.14 -8.05 -11.48
N ARG A 441 23.15 -7.41 -12.11
CA ARG A 441 22.77 -6.02 -11.83
C ARG A 441 21.53 -5.98 -10.95
N ILE A 442 21.64 -5.34 -9.78
CA ILE A 442 20.50 -5.11 -8.87
C ILE A 442 19.88 -3.75 -9.18
N ASP A 443 18.54 -3.69 -9.24
CA ASP A 443 17.82 -2.49 -9.67
C ASP A 443 17.98 -1.29 -8.73
N ASN A 444 17.89 -1.49 -7.41
CA ASN A 444 18.07 -0.45 -6.38
C ASN A 444 17.22 0.83 -6.57
N LEU A 445 16.02 0.72 -7.15
CA LEU A 445 15.13 1.87 -7.34
C LEU A 445 14.49 2.33 -6.02
N MET A 446 14.27 3.63 -5.88
CA MET A 446 13.58 4.22 -4.73
C MET A 446 12.08 3.92 -4.77
N LYS A 447 11.62 3.19 -3.75
CA LYS A 447 10.23 2.78 -3.51
C LYS A 447 9.98 2.66 -1.99
N PRO A 448 8.73 2.76 -1.49
CA PRO A 448 7.51 3.10 -2.22
C PRO A 448 7.56 4.53 -2.77
N ASP A 449 6.65 4.91 -3.68
CA ASP A 449 6.59 6.27 -4.20
C ASP A 449 6.01 7.24 -3.16
N LEU A 450 5.00 6.78 -2.41
CA LEU A 450 4.43 7.49 -1.27
C LEU A 450 3.78 6.49 -0.28
N VAL A 451 3.32 7.00 0.85
CA VAL A 451 2.54 6.23 1.84
C VAL A 451 1.13 6.78 2.01
N ALA A 452 0.20 5.91 2.38
CA ALA A 452 -1.19 6.28 2.66
C ALA A 452 -1.72 5.51 3.88
N PRO A 453 -2.83 5.95 4.50
CA PRO A 453 -3.45 5.23 5.60
C PRO A 453 -3.76 3.77 5.26
N GLY A 454 -3.32 2.85 6.11
CA GLY A 454 -3.64 1.41 5.96
C GLY A 454 -3.59 0.61 7.23
N ASN A 455 -3.68 1.26 8.40
CA ASN A 455 -3.85 0.59 9.67
C ASN A 455 -5.30 0.75 10.14
N ARG A 456 -5.99 -0.37 10.37
CA ARG A 456 -7.36 -0.43 10.90
C ARG A 456 -8.33 0.49 10.15
N ILE A 457 -8.31 0.42 8.83
CA ILE A 457 -9.24 1.17 7.98
C ILE A 457 -10.57 0.42 7.99
N VAL A 458 -11.68 1.17 8.11
CA VAL A 458 -13.04 0.63 8.01
C VAL A 458 -13.44 0.61 6.54
N GLY A 459 -14.00 -0.50 6.10
CA GLY A 459 -14.56 -0.63 4.75
C GLY A 459 -15.70 -1.64 4.74
N ALA A 460 -16.35 -1.79 3.58
CA ALA A 460 -17.40 -2.77 3.37
C ALA A 460 -16.91 -4.20 3.66
N ALA A 461 -17.80 -5.01 4.23
CA ALA A 461 -17.56 -6.42 4.46
C ALA A 461 -18.52 -7.25 3.60
N ALA A 462 -17.95 -8.15 2.79
CA ALA A 462 -18.74 -9.06 1.99
C ALA A 462 -19.47 -10.09 2.88
N VAL A 463 -20.72 -10.38 2.55
CA VAL A 463 -21.53 -11.44 3.18
C VAL A 463 -22.28 -12.14 2.07
N ALA A 464 -22.29 -13.48 2.10
CA ALA A 464 -23.00 -14.29 1.11
C ALA A 464 -24.52 -14.10 1.19
N THR A 465 -25.24 -14.48 0.15
CA THR A 465 -26.71 -14.29 0.05
C THR A 465 -27.47 -15.00 1.17
N ASN A 466 -26.94 -16.13 1.64
CA ASN A 466 -27.44 -16.90 2.78
C ASN A 466 -27.03 -16.33 4.16
N GLY A 467 -26.42 -15.14 4.21
CA GLY A 467 -25.95 -14.51 5.46
C GLY A 467 -24.61 -15.00 5.98
N THR A 468 -23.92 -15.90 5.27
CA THR A 468 -22.61 -16.40 5.69
C THR A 468 -21.53 -15.33 5.52
N TRP A 469 -20.77 -15.07 6.58
CA TRP A 469 -19.61 -14.19 6.55
C TRP A 469 -18.55 -14.64 5.52
N ASN A 470 -17.88 -13.66 4.90
CA ASN A 470 -16.69 -13.93 4.09
C ASN A 470 -15.60 -14.66 4.90
N LYS A 471 -14.63 -15.26 4.21
CA LYS A 471 -13.53 -16.03 4.83
C LYS A 471 -12.80 -15.22 5.90
N LEU A 472 -12.41 -13.97 5.63
CA LEU A 472 -11.68 -13.15 6.60
C LEU A 472 -12.48 -12.89 7.87
N ALA A 473 -13.75 -12.55 7.76
CA ALA A 473 -14.64 -12.33 8.90
C ALA A 473 -14.93 -13.63 9.68
N ARG A 474 -14.95 -14.79 9.02
CA ARG A 474 -15.09 -16.11 9.68
C ARG A 474 -13.84 -16.51 10.44
N ASP A 475 -12.67 -16.38 9.80
CA ASP A 475 -11.38 -16.76 10.39
C ASP A 475 -10.96 -15.78 11.50
N TYR A 476 -11.38 -14.51 11.36
CA TYR A 476 -11.05 -13.42 12.28
C TYR A 476 -12.30 -12.60 12.66
N PRO A 477 -13.20 -13.11 13.52
CA PRO A 477 -14.42 -12.41 13.91
C PRO A 477 -14.19 -11.04 14.58
N ALA A 478 -12.97 -10.80 15.09
CA ALA A 478 -12.59 -9.51 15.65
C ALA A 478 -12.57 -8.38 14.60
N LEU A 479 -12.47 -8.69 13.30
CA LEU A 479 -12.47 -7.69 12.23
C LEU A 479 -13.83 -7.01 12.05
N THR A 480 -14.93 -7.65 12.45
CA THR A 480 -16.30 -7.12 12.40
C THR A 480 -16.81 -6.63 13.77
N ALA A 481 -16.05 -6.90 14.84
CA ALA A 481 -16.43 -6.52 16.19
C ALA A 481 -16.31 -5.00 16.45
N GLY A 482 -17.31 -4.42 17.13
CA GLY A 482 -17.24 -3.04 17.64
C GLY A 482 -17.67 -1.95 16.66
N LEU A 483 -18.34 -2.29 15.56
CA LEU A 483 -18.82 -1.31 14.56
C LEU A 483 -20.24 -0.78 14.83
N GLY A 484 -20.99 -1.39 15.77
CA GLY A 484 -22.15 -0.79 16.44
C GLY A 484 -23.34 -0.35 15.57
N ALA A 485 -23.34 -0.60 14.26
CA ALA A 485 -24.47 -0.36 13.38
C ALA A 485 -25.37 -1.60 13.36
N LEU A 486 -26.69 -1.39 13.30
CA LEU A 486 -27.63 -2.42 12.85
C LEU A 486 -27.32 -2.68 11.37
N GLN A 487 -26.63 -3.76 11.06
CA GLN A 487 -26.20 -4.04 9.68
C GLN A 487 -27.18 -5.02 9.05
N GLY A 488 -28.00 -4.51 8.13
CA GLY A 488 -28.57 -5.36 7.08
C GLY A 488 -27.43 -6.06 6.34
N SER A 489 -27.70 -7.21 5.71
CA SER A 489 -26.68 -7.99 5.01
C SER A 489 -25.89 -7.20 3.96
N ASP A 490 -26.47 -6.10 3.45
CA ASP A 490 -25.95 -5.17 2.44
C ASP A 490 -25.13 -4.00 3.01
N ARG A 491 -24.99 -3.86 4.33
CA ARG A 491 -24.33 -2.70 4.99
C ARG A 491 -23.25 -3.11 5.99
N ASN A 492 -22.75 -4.33 5.86
CA ASN A 492 -21.77 -4.88 6.77
C ASN A 492 -20.42 -4.18 6.64
N LEU A 493 -19.71 -3.99 7.76
CA LEU A 493 -18.42 -3.33 7.78
C LEU A 493 -17.38 -4.21 8.48
N MET A 494 -16.12 -4.03 8.11
CA MET A 494 -14.99 -4.65 8.79
C MET A 494 -13.76 -3.74 8.76
N TYR A 495 -12.82 -3.98 9.68
CA TYR A 495 -11.51 -3.35 9.65
C TYR A 495 -10.50 -4.24 8.95
N LEU A 496 -9.64 -3.67 8.10
CA LEU A 496 -8.42 -4.34 7.63
C LEU A 496 -7.19 -3.46 7.86
N SER A 497 -6.01 -4.11 7.82
CA SER A 497 -4.72 -3.44 7.86
C SER A 497 -3.80 -4.06 6.82
N GLY A 498 -3.04 -3.23 6.11
CA GLY A 498 -2.11 -3.68 5.07
C GLY A 498 -1.79 -2.59 4.06
N THR A 499 -0.71 -2.76 3.31
CA THR A 499 -0.45 -1.95 2.10
C THR A 499 -1.50 -2.19 1.01
N SER A 500 -2.12 -3.38 1.01
CA SER A 500 -3.29 -3.72 0.20
C SER A 500 -4.52 -2.85 0.52
N VAL A 501 -4.56 -2.23 1.70
CA VAL A 501 -5.59 -1.29 2.13
C VAL A 501 -5.15 0.17 1.88
N SER A 502 -3.84 0.44 1.80
CA SER A 502 -3.31 1.78 1.48
C SER A 502 -3.36 2.08 -0.02
N ALA A 503 -3.09 1.10 -0.88
CA ALA A 503 -3.18 1.23 -2.34
C ALA A 503 -4.54 1.78 -2.84
N PRO A 504 -5.70 1.26 -2.40
CA PRO A 504 -7.00 1.78 -2.86
C PRO A 504 -7.26 3.23 -2.43
N VAL A 505 -6.65 3.71 -1.34
CA VAL A 505 -6.71 5.12 -0.94
C VAL A 505 -6.11 6.00 -2.04
N VAL A 506 -4.94 5.61 -2.54
CA VAL A 506 -4.25 6.33 -3.62
C VAL A 506 -4.94 6.13 -4.96
N ALA A 507 -5.55 4.97 -5.21
CA ALA A 507 -6.38 4.75 -6.40
C ALA A 507 -7.60 5.68 -6.45
N GLY A 508 -8.28 5.86 -5.32
CA GLY A 508 -9.36 6.85 -5.21
C GLY A 508 -8.85 8.28 -5.36
N ALA A 509 -7.70 8.62 -4.78
CA ALA A 509 -7.07 9.93 -4.99
C ALA A 509 -6.75 10.20 -6.47
N ALA A 510 -6.23 9.20 -7.20
CA ALA A 510 -6.00 9.29 -8.64
C ALA A 510 -7.30 9.53 -9.41
N ALA A 511 -8.40 8.86 -9.04
CA ALA A 511 -9.71 9.08 -9.66
C ALA A 511 -10.23 10.51 -9.43
N VAL A 512 -10.06 11.05 -8.23
CA VAL A 512 -10.39 12.46 -7.93
C VAL A 512 -9.55 13.43 -8.77
N LEU A 513 -8.25 13.18 -8.94
CA LEU A 513 -7.38 14.00 -9.79
C LEU A 513 -7.80 13.96 -11.27
N LEU A 514 -8.20 12.78 -11.75
CA LEU A 514 -8.64 12.59 -13.14
C LEU A 514 -10.04 13.18 -13.39
N GLN A 515 -10.90 13.28 -12.37
CA GLN A 515 -12.12 14.08 -12.44
C GLN A 515 -11.78 15.58 -12.49
N ALA A 516 -10.84 16.03 -11.66
CA ALA A 516 -10.43 17.44 -11.61
C ALA A 516 -9.77 17.90 -12.92
N ASN A 517 -8.97 17.02 -13.53
CA ASN A 517 -8.32 17.26 -14.81
C ASN A 517 -8.20 15.93 -15.59
N PRO A 518 -9.07 15.70 -16.60
CA PRO A 518 -9.07 14.46 -17.38
C PRO A 518 -7.85 14.31 -18.30
N GLY A 519 -7.12 15.41 -18.54
CA GLY A 519 -5.92 15.48 -19.37
C GLY A 519 -4.63 15.02 -18.68
N LEU A 520 -4.66 14.71 -17.38
CA LEU A 520 -3.49 14.20 -16.68
C LEU A 520 -3.07 12.83 -17.23
N THR A 521 -1.77 12.68 -17.50
CA THR A 521 -1.17 11.39 -17.81
C THR A 521 -0.82 10.63 -16.52
N PRO A 522 -0.71 9.29 -16.56
CA PRO A 522 -0.28 8.51 -15.40
C PRO A 522 0.99 9.03 -14.67
N PRO A 523 2.10 9.38 -15.35
CA PRO A 523 3.27 9.94 -14.67
C PRO A 523 3.00 11.32 -14.05
N LEU A 524 2.12 12.14 -14.63
CA LEU A 524 1.69 13.41 -14.01
C LEU A 524 0.88 13.17 -12.74
N VAL A 525 -0.08 12.23 -12.75
CA VAL A 525 -0.84 11.84 -11.55
C VAL A 525 0.12 11.40 -10.45
N LYS A 526 1.07 10.52 -10.79
CA LYS A 526 2.13 10.06 -9.88
C LYS A 526 2.99 11.22 -9.34
N ALA A 527 3.40 12.16 -10.19
CA ALA A 527 4.22 13.30 -9.77
C ALA A 527 3.46 14.26 -8.85
N LEU A 528 2.19 14.56 -9.14
CA LEU A 528 1.34 15.43 -8.31
C LEU A 528 1.17 14.88 -6.89
N LEU A 529 0.89 13.57 -6.80
CA LEU A 529 0.71 12.88 -5.51
C LEU A 529 2.01 12.88 -4.68
N GLN A 530 3.15 12.65 -5.31
CA GLN A 530 4.45 12.68 -4.62
C GLN A 530 4.83 14.11 -4.20
N PHE A 531 4.76 15.07 -5.12
CA PHE A 531 5.24 16.42 -4.91
C PHE A 531 4.50 17.16 -3.80
N THR A 532 3.23 16.81 -3.59
CA THR A 532 2.37 17.46 -2.60
C THR A 532 2.29 16.69 -1.27
N ALA A 533 2.81 15.45 -1.23
CA ALA A 533 2.81 14.60 -0.04
C ALA A 533 3.45 15.31 1.17
N GLN A 534 3.03 14.92 2.38
CA GLN A 534 3.64 15.40 3.61
C GLN A 534 4.79 14.47 4.02
N PRO A 535 6.03 14.95 4.11
CA PRO A 535 7.09 14.19 4.75
C PRO A 535 6.74 13.88 6.22
N LEU A 536 6.92 12.63 6.62
CA LEU A 536 6.71 12.15 7.98
C LEU A 536 7.99 12.34 8.81
N PRO A 537 7.87 12.85 10.05
CA PRO A 537 9.02 13.04 10.93
C PRO A 537 9.79 11.74 11.15
N GLY A 538 11.09 11.78 10.89
CA GLY A 538 12.00 10.67 11.21
C GLY A 538 11.87 9.42 10.31
N ALA A 539 11.09 9.46 9.23
CA ALA A 539 11.02 8.37 8.27
C ALA A 539 11.96 8.61 7.07
N ALA A 540 12.70 7.58 6.67
CA ALA A 540 13.60 7.65 5.51
C ALA A 540 12.84 7.55 4.18
N LEU A 541 13.42 8.05 3.09
CA LEU A 541 12.82 7.94 1.75
C LEU A 541 12.50 6.50 1.35
N ALA A 542 13.36 5.54 1.70
CA ALA A 542 13.12 4.11 1.46
C ALA A 542 11.95 3.52 2.27
N GLU A 543 11.42 4.25 3.26
CA GLU A 543 10.26 3.84 4.05
C GLU A 543 8.98 4.54 3.59
N GLN A 544 9.03 5.86 3.42
CA GLN A 544 7.85 6.68 3.18
C GLN A 544 7.70 7.18 1.73
N GLY A 545 8.71 6.99 0.89
CA GLY A 545 8.78 7.65 -0.41
C GLY A 545 8.80 9.17 -0.26
N ALA A 546 8.00 9.87 -1.07
CA ALA A 546 7.83 11.31 -0.98
C ALA A 546 7.04 11.77 0.26
N GLY A 547 6.35 10.86 0.96
CA GLY A 547 5.62 11.15 2.19
C GLY A 547 4.17 10.64 2.21
N LEU A 548 3.40 11.08 3.19
CA LEU A 548 1.99 10.77 3.35
C LEU A 548 1.11 11.53 2.34
N LEU A 549 0.27 10.80 1.62
CA LEU A 549 -0.71 11.30 0.65
C LEU A 549 -1.37 12.62 1.08
N ASN A 550 -1.40 13.60 0.18
CA ASN A 550 -2.06 14.88 0.37
C ASN A 550 -2.92 15.23 -0.86
N LEU A 551 -4.22 14.95 -0.79
CA LEU A 551 -5.12 15.18 -1.92
C LEU A 551 -5.41 16.67 -2.16
N ASP A 552 -5.39 17.50 -1.10
CA ASP A 552 -5.61 18.95 -1.17
C ASP A 552 -4.63 19.63 -2.14
N GLY A 553 -3.33 19.46 -1.87
CA GLY A 553 -2.28 20.04 -2.71
C GLY A 553 -2.31 19.50 -4.13
N ALA A 554 -2.51 18.19 -4.29
CA ALA A 554 -2.53 17.53 -5.59
C ALA A 554 -3.67 18.07 -6.48
N VAL A 555 -4.88 18.25 -5.93
CA VAL A 555 -6.03 18.83 -6.64
C VAL A 555 -5.79 20.28 -7.01
N ARG A 556 -5.18 21.07 -6.12
CA ARG A 556 -4.86 22.48 -6.39
C ARG A 556 -3.93 22.63 -7.58
N ILE A 557 -2.88 21.81 -7.67
CA ILE A 557 -2.01 21.82 -8.85
C ILE A 557 -2.76 21.27 -10.07
N ALA A 558 -3.49 20.17 -9.97
CA ALA A 558 -4.21 19.57 -11.09
C ALA A 558 -5.16 20.56 -11.80
N LYS A 559 -5.86 21.40 -11.02
CA LYS A 559 -6.75 22.46 -11.52
C LYS A 559 -6.00 23.61 -12.21
N SER A 560 -4.73 23.85 -11.86
CA SER A 560 -3.90 24.84 -12.55
C SER A 560 -3.41 24.37 -13.92
N LEU A 561 -3.39 23.05 -14.14
CA LEU A 561 -2.92 22.45 -15.37
C LEU A 561 -4.00 22.45 -16.45
N ARG A 562 -3.58 22.57 -17.70
CA ARG A 562 -4.45 22.46 -18.86
C ARG A 562 -5.11 21.07 -18.99
N PRO A 563 -6.33 20.98 -19.54
CA PRO A 563 -7.08 19.72 -19.61
C PRO A 563 -6.76 18.84 -20.84
N ASP A 564 -5.92 19.30 -21.76
CA ASP A 564 -5.62 18.63 -23.04
C ASP A 564 -4.18 18.08 -23.13
N ILE A 565 -3.46 17.98 -21.99
CA ILE A 565 -2.06 17.50 -21.94
C ILE A 565 -1.92 16.12 -22.59
N ALA A 566 -2.69 15.12 -22.09
CA ALA A 566 -2.61 13.75 -22.60
C ALA A 566 -2.89 13.67 -24.10
N GLN A 567 -3.87 14.42 -24.60
CA GLN A 567 -4.18 14.48 -26.03
C GLN A 567 -2.99 15.02 -26.83
N ARG A 568 -2.41 16.14 -26.40
CA ARG A 568 -1.29 16.76 -27.13
C ARG A 568 0.01 15.95 -27.07
N ILE A 569 0.26 15.25 -25.97
CA ILE A 569 1.36 14.27 -25.88
C ILE A 569 1.13 13.11 -26.84
N ALA A 570 -0.10 12.58 -26.89
CA ALA A 570 -0.44 11.48 -27.79
C ALA A 570 -0.28 11.86 -29.27
N THR A 571 -0.63 13.10 -29.64
CA THR A 571 -0.47 13.63 -31.01
C THR A 571 0.91 14.22 -31.31
N GLY A 572 1.82 14.27 -30.33
CA GLY A 572 3.16 14.85 -30.49
C GLY A 572 3.17 16.37 -30.71
N THR A 573 2.08 17.07 -30.34
CA THR A 573 1.94 18.52 -30.50
C THR A 573 2.39 19.30 -29.27
N LEU A 574 2.75 18.63 -28.18
CA LEU A 574 3.34 19.25 -26.98
C LEU A 574 4.85 19.02 -27.00
N GLN A 575 5.61 20.10 -27.05
CA GLN A 575 7.07 20.06 -27.06
C GLN A 575 7.63 20.33 -25.66
N VAL A 576 8.83 19.82 -25.38
CA VAL A 576 9.49 20.04 -24.09
C VAL A 576 9.74 21.53 -23.88
N GLY A 577 9.35 22.06 -22.72
CA GLY A 577 9.36 23.49 -22.43
C GLY A 577 8.03 24.21 -22.67
N ASP A 578 7.08 23.62 -23.41
CA ASP A 578 5.76 24.21 -23.59
C ASP A 578 5.03 24.37 -22.25
N SER A 579 4.23 25.43 -22.10
CA SER A 579 3.43 25.62 -20.88
C SER A 579 2.43 24.48 -20.66
N LEU A 580 2.39 23.97 -19.43
CA LEU A 580 1.33 23.08 -18.94
C LEU A 580 0.22 23.84 -18.21
N LEU A 581 0.42 25.13 -17.94
CA LEU A 581 -0.50 25.93 -17.14
C LEU A 581 -1.68 26.43 -17.97
N ALA A 582 -2.89 26.21 -17.46
CA ALA A 582 -4.08 26.95 -17.88
C ALA A 582 -4.32 28.18 -17.00
N THR A 583 -3.92 28.10 -15.73
CA THR A 583 -3.95 29.22 -14.77
C THR A 583 -2.65 29.27 -13.98
N SER A 584 -2.54 30.18 -13.00
CA SER A 584 -1.37 30.23 -12.12
C SER A 584 -1.23 29.00 -11.23
N MET A 585 0.02 28.61 -10.96
CA MET A 585 0.35 27.65 -9.89
C MET A 585 -0.07 28.18 -8.51
N PRO A 586 -0.34 27.29 -7.53
CA PRO A 586 -0.58 27.70 -6.15
C PRO A 586 0.58 28.52 -5.59
N ALA A 587 0.27 29.64 -4.91
CA ALA A 587 1.27 30.59 -4.39
C ALA A 587 2.16 29.98 -3.29
N PHE A 588 1.60 29.12 -2.44
CA PHE A 588 2.31 28.48 -1.33
C PHE A 588 2.21 26.95 -1.43
N PRO A 589 3.33 26.22 -1.38
CA PRO A 589 3.36 24.76 -1.39
C PRO A 589 3.11 24.20 0.02
N THR A 590 1.96 24.57 0.59
CA THR A 590 1.49 24.14 1.90
C THR A 590 0.03 23.69 1.83
N SER A 591 -0.35 22.77 2.70
CA SER A 591 -1.73 22.32 2.88
C SER A 591 -2.09 22.30 4.35
N THR A 592 -3.38 22.48 4.65
CA THR A 592 -3.93 22.32 6.00
C THR A 592 -4.94 21.17 5.97
N VAL A 593 -4.62 20.08 6.66
CA VAL A 593 -5.43 18.87 6.71
C VAL A 593 -5.63 18.47 8.17
N GLY A 594 -6.87 18.15 8.57
CA GLY A 594 -7.16 17.78 9.96
C GLY A 594 -6.82 18.88 10.98
N GLY A 595 -6.82 20.16 10.57
CA GLY A 595 -6.43 21.30 11.40
C GLY A 595 -4.92 21.52 11.55
N GLN A 596 -4.09 20.73 10.87
CA GLN A 596 -2.63 20.86 10.89
C GLN A 596 -2.10 21.32 9.52
N SER A 597 -1.27 22.35 9.55
CA SER A 597 -0.57 22.85 8.36
C SER A 597 0.79 22.18 8.21
N PHE A 598 1.16 21.83 6.98
CA PHE A 598 2.45 21.24 6.67
C PHE A 598 2.97 21.70 5.31
N ASN A 599 4.28 21.62 5.13
CA ASN A 599 4.96 21.84 3.85
C ASN A 599 4.85 20.60 2.97
N TRP A 600 4.65 20.82 1.68
CA TRP A 600 4.72 19.75 0.69
C TRP A 600 6.16 19.23 0.56
N SER A 601 6.31 17.95 0.21
CA SER A 601 7.61 17.30 -0.02
C SER A 601 8.42 18.01 -1.11
N ARG A 602 7.72 18.52 -2.15
CA ARG A 602 8.26 19.10 -3.37
C ARG A 602 9.20 18.16 -4.11
N MET A 603 9.06 16.85 -3.91
CA MET A 603 9.86 15.80 -4.53
C MET A 603 8.99 14.90 -5.40
N ALA A 604 9.51 14.49 -6.55
CA ALA A 604 8.92 13.44 -7.37
C ALA A 604 10.01 12.47 -7.81
N PHE A 605 9.78 11.16 -7.61
CA PHE A 605 10.66 10.14 -8.16
C PHE A 605 10.38 9.97 -9.64
N VAL A 606 11.42 10.17 -10.46
CA VAL A 606 11.40 9.92 -11.89
C VAL A 606 12.13 8.61 -12.14
N GLY A 607 11.36 7.60 -12.55
CA GLY A 607 11.78 6.22 -12.76
C GLY A 607 12.42 5.52 -11.54
N GLY A 608 12.29 6.09 -10.34
CA GLY A 608 12.86 5.53 -9.11
C GLY A 608 14.37 5.72 -8.95
N SER A 609 15.11 6.11 -10.00
CA SER A 609 16.55 6.41 -9.93
C SER A 609 16.87 7.91 -9.85
N HIS A 610 15.86 8.78 -10.02
CA HIS A 610 16.04 10.23 -10.00
C HIS A 610 15.04 10.87 -9.05
N ILE A 611 15.50 11.88 -8.30
CA ILE A 611 14.61 12.77 -7.54
C ILE A 611 14.57 14.10 -8.28
N ALA A 612 13.40 14.45 -8.79
CA ALA A 612 13.15 15.74 -9.38
C ALA A 612 12.41 16.65 -8.39
N SER A 613 12.72 17.94 -8.43
CA SER A 613 12.07 18.96 -7.62
C SER A 613 11.82 20.23 -8.45
N HIS A 614 11.34 21.28 -7.78
CA HIS A 614 10.95 22.57 -8.31
C HIS A 614 9.59 22.61 -9.01
N SER A 615 8.96 23.81 -9.02
CA SER A 615 7.63 24.00 -9.62
C SER A 615 7.63 23.87 -11.15
N SER A 616 8.80 23.98 -11.80
CA SER A 616 8.95 23.83 -13.25
C SER A 616 8.46 22.50 -13.79
N LEU A 617 8.47 21.44 -12.96
CA LEU A 617 7.87 20.13 -13.28
C LEU A 617 6.42 20.24 -13.77
N PHE A 618 5.67 21.21 -13.25
CA PHE A 618 4.26 21.43 -13.55
C PHE A 618 4.01 22.71 -14.34
N ARG A 619 5.00 23.60 -14.49
CA ARG A 619 4.88 24.80 -15.33
C ARG A 619 5.12 24.48 -16.79
N TYR A 620 6.09 23.62 -17.06
CA TYR A 620 6.56 23.32 -18.41
C TYR A 620 6.52 21.82 -18.70
N HIS A 621 6.26 21.47 -19.96
CA HIS A 621 6.19 20.09 -20.39
C HIS A 621 7.58 19.44 -20.33
N GLN A 622 7.60 18.21 -19.82
CA GLN A 622 8.75 17.34 -19.74
C GLN A 622 8.44 16.09 -20.58
N ALA A 623 9.43 15.52 -21.29
CA ALA A 623 9.19 14.31 -22.08
C ALA A 623 8.77 13.12 -21.19
N ILE A 624 9.21 13.12 -19.92
CA ILE A 624 8.85 12.13 -18.90
C ILE A 624 7.35 12.13 -18.53
N TRP A 625 6.57 13.10 -19.00
CA TRP A 625 5.12 13.11 -18.86
C TRP A 625 4.40 12.27 -19.92
N ASP A 626 5.12 11.78 -20.94
CA ASP A 626 4.61 10.73 -21.82
C ASP A 626 4.60 9.39 -21.06
N PRO A 627 3.43 8.75 -20.84
CA PRO A 627 3.35 7.49 -20.10
C PRO A 627 4.10 6.33 -20.79
N ARG A 628 4.49 6.49 -22.05
CA ARG A 628 5.30 5.51 -22.78
C ARG A 628 6.79 5.63 -22.47
N VAL A 629 7.25 6.72 -21.88
CA VAL A 629 8.68 6.94 -21.58
C VAL A 629 9.00 6.37 -20.20
N VAL A 630 10.03 5.53 -20.14
CA VAL A 630 10.62 5.03 -18.90
C VAL A 630 12.08 5.46 -18.85
N TRP A 631 12.45 6.19 -17.81
CA TRP A 631 13.81 6.62 -17.54
C TRP A 631 14.26 6.10 -16.19
N ALA A 632 14.96 4.97 -16.18
CA ALA A 632 15.40 4.28 -14.97
C ALA A 632 16.70 3.51 -15.22
N ASN A 633 17.54 3.33 -14.19
CA ASN A 633 18.79 2.55 -14.27
C ASN A 633 19.72 2.96 -15.43
N GLY A 634 19.83 4.27 -15.70
CA GLY A 634 20.67 4.80 -16.78
C GLY A 634 20.14 4.50 -18.19
N LYS A 635 18.92 3.97 -18.32
CA LYS A 635 18.26 3.70 -19.60
C LYS A 635 17.10 4.65 -19.81
N VAL A 636 16.90 5.03 -21.06
CA VAL A 636 15.72 5.78 -21.51
C VAL A 636 15.07 4.98 -22.62
N GLU A 637 13.89 4.45 -22.34
CA GLU A 637 13.16 3.59 -23.25
C GLU A 637 11.78 4.17 -23.50
N ARG A 638 11.26 3.94 -24.72
CA ARG A 638 9.88 4.27 -25.07
C ARG A 638 9.12 3.01 -25.43
N ILE A 639 7.99 2.81 -24.77
CA ILE A 639 7.08 1.71 -25.09
C ILE A 639 6.32 2.06 -26.38
N SER A 640 6.46 1.20 -27.39
CA SER A 640 5.66 1.26 -28.62
C SER A 640 4.38 0.45 -28.43
N ILE A 641 3.26 0.97 -28.93
CA ILE A 641 1.95 0.32 -28.82
C ILE A 641 1.45 0.05 -30.23
N GLY A 642 1.29 -1.23 -30.57
CA GLY A 642 0.57 -1.65 -31.75
C GLY A 642 -0.91 -1.74 -31.42
N TYR A 643 -1.77 -1.10 -32.22
CA TYR A 643 -3.22 -1.16 -32.02
C TYR A 643 -3.87 -2.13 -33.00
N TRP A 644 -5.03 -2.67 -32.63
CA TRP A 644 -5.89 -3.35 -33.60
C TRP A 644 -6.38 -2.35 -34.67
N PRO A 645 -6.51 -2.76 -35.94
CA PRO A 645 -7.19 -1.98 -36.96
C PRO A 645 -8.65 -1.76 -36.54
N ALA A 646 -9.33 -0.84 -37.22
CA ALA A 646 -10.77 -0.68 -37.04
C ALA A 646 -11.48 -2.03 -37.31
N SER A 647 -12.44 -2.36 -36.45
CA SER A 647 -13.40 -3.44 -36.64
C SER A 647 -14.81 -2.85 -36.63
N GLY A 648 -15.81 -3.61 -37.08
CA GLY A 648 -17.18 -3.09 -37.23
C GLY A 648 -17.77 -2.42 -35.99
N THR A 649 -17.28 -2.74 -34.78
CA THR A 649 -17.75 -2.18 -33.50
C THR A 649 -16.69 -1.36 -32.74
N VAL A 650 -15.45 -1.29 -33.22
CA VAL A 650 -14.33 -0.66 -32.50
C VAL A 650 -13.47 0.15 -33.47
N ALA A 651 -13.36 1.46 -33.24
CA ALA A 651 -12.53 2.35 -34.04
C ALA A 651 -11.03 2.00 -33.95
N ALA A 652 -10.26 2.35 -34.99
CA ALA A 652 -8.80 2.21 -34.97
C ALA A 652 -8.17 2.94 -33.78
N ASN A 653 -7.01 2.49 -33.31
CA ASN A 653 -6.27 3.08 -32.17
C ASN A 653 -7.06 3.10 -30.84
N THR A 654 -8.00 2.17 -30.69
CA THR A 654 -8.83 2.04 -29.49
C THR A 654 -8.31 0.99 -28.52
N VAL A 655 -7.93 -0.17 -29.04
CA VAL A 655 -7.55 -1.34 -28.25
C VAL A 655 -6.09 -1.69 -28.57
N PRO A 656 -5.18 -1.60 -27.59
CA PRO A 656 -3.82 -2.11 -27.73
C PRO A 656 -3.82 -3.60 -28.08
N ARG A 657 -2.97 -3.98 -29.04
CA ARG A 657 -2.74 -5.36 -29.49
C ARG A 657 -1.41 -5.91 -29.00
N SER A 658 -0.37 -5.08 -29.05
CA SER A 658 0.98 -5.48 -28.68
C SER A 658 1.75 -4.31 -28.10
N PHE A 659 2.73 -4.64 -27.28
CA PHE A 659 3.65 -3.69 -26.67
C PHE A 659 5.06 -4.08 -27.06
N GLY A 660 5.84 -3.11 -27.52
CA GLY A 660 7.27 -3.25 -27.77
C GLY A 660 8.03 -2.17 -27.03
N THR A 661 9.36 -2.23 -27.12
CA THR A 661 10.24 -1.21 -26.60
C THR A 661 11.12 -0.70 -27.73
N VAL A 662 11.25 0.62 -27.83
CA VAL A 662 12.20 1.26 -28.72
C VAL A 662 13.14 2.16 -27.90
N PRO A 663 14.43 2.25 -28.23
CA PRO A 663 15.32 3.21 -27.60
C PRO A 663 14.80 4.64 -27.81
N PHE A 664 14.92 5.48 -26.77
CA PHE A 664 14.69 6.91 -26.94
C PHE A 664 15.98 7.54 -27.49
N THR A 665 16.02 7.78 -28.81
CA THR A 665 17.28 8.04 -29.54
C THR A 665 17.75 9.49 -29.50
N SER A 666 16.88 10.48 -29.27
CA SER A 666 17.27 11.89 -29.11
C SER A 666 16.15 12.76 -28.53
N GLY A 667 16.52 13.86 -27.86
CA GLY A 667 15.60 14.86 -27.29
C GLY A 667 15.85 15.15 -25.81
N ALA A 668 15.55 16.38 -25.38
CA ALA A 668 15.63 16.75 -23.97
C ALA A 668 14.55 16.01 -23.16
N LEU A 669 14.90 15.36 -22.05
CA LEU A 669 13.92 14.72 -21.18
C LEU A 669 13.23 15.73 -20.25
N LEU A 670 13.99 16.74 -19.85
CA LEU A 670 13.55 17.80 -18.95
C LEU A 670 13.75 19.17 -19.59
N SER A 671 12.86 20.10 -19.29
CA SER A 671 13.00 21.51 -19.61
C SER A 671 13.89 22.22 -18.59
N GLY A 672 14.29 23.45 -18.92
CA GLY A 672 14.98 24.33 -17.98
C GLY A 672 14.23 24.54 -16.66
N GLY A 673 14.97 24.69 -15.57
CA GLY A 673 14.47 24.99 -14.23
C GLY A 673 13.93 23.81 -13.43
N VAL A 674 14.03 22.57 -13.93
CA VAL A 674 13.84 21.36 -13.11
C VAL A 674 15.15 21.08 -12.36
N VAL A 675 15.05 20.81 -11.06
CA VAL A 675 16.21 20.47 -10.22
C VAL A 675 16.27 18.96 -10.06
N LEU A 676 17.41 18.36 -10.43
CA LEU A 676 17.69 16.95 -10.17
C LEU A 676 18.56 16.78 -8.93
N GLY A 677 17.98 16.19 -7.89
CA GLY A 677 18.67 15.86 -6.64
C GLY A 677 19.33 14.49 -6.65
N THR A 678 19.60 13.87 -7.80
CA THR A 678 20.12 12.49 -7.87
C THR A 678 21.45 12.33 -7.11
N ALA A 679 22.32 13.35 -7.12
CA ALA A 679 23.56 13.35 -6.33
C ALA A 679 23.33 13.35 -4.79
N LEU A 680 22.17 13.84 -4.31
CA LEU A 680 21.80 13.79 -2.90
C LEU A 680 21.36 12.38 -2.46
N THR A 681 21.31 11.39 -3.37
CA THR A 681 20.79 10.03 -3.10
C THR A 681 21.85 8.92 -2.99
N GLY A 682 23.15 9.21 -3.14
CA GLY A 682 24.25 8.27 -2.87
C GLY A 682 25.49 9.00 -2.34
N THR A 683 26.25 8.56 -1.34
CA THR A 683 26.57 7.23 -0.79
C THR A 683 26.10 6.98 0.65
N GLN A 684 25.40 7.93 1.30
CA GLN A 684 24.92 7.81 2.69
C GLN A 684 23.43 8.17 2.87
N SER A 685 22.76 8.66 1.83
CA SER A 685 21.51 9.44 1.97
C SER A 685 20.19 8.68 1.79
N VAL A 686 20.23 7.43 1.30
CA VAL A 686 19.02 6.56 1.19
C VAL A 686 18.35 6.34 2.57
N PHE A 687 19.13 6.53 3.64
CA PHE A 687 18.72 6.42 5.05
C PHE A 687 18.53 7.78 5.74
N ALA A 688 18.70 8.90 5.03
CA ALA A 688 18.43 10.24 5.57
C ALA A 688 16.91 10.51 5.63
N GLY A 689 16.49 11.35 6.57
CA GLY A 689 15.09 11.74 6.72
C GLY A 689 14.58 12.55 5.53
N ALA A 690 13.38 12.25 5.02
CA ALA A 690 12.81 12.94 3.86
C ALA A 690 12.66 14.46 4.07
N ASP A 691 12.41 14.89 5.32
CA ASP A 691 12.40 16.31 5.72
C ASP A 691 13.72 17.02 5.44
N ILE A 692 14.85 16.32 5.67
CA ILE A 692 16.20 16.85 5.47
C ILE A 692 16.47 17.00 3.97
N VAL A 693 16.12 15.98 3.18
CA VAL A 693 16.29 16.02 1.72
C VAL A 693 15.38 17.08 1.10
N SER A 694 14.13 17.17 1.54
CA SER A 694 13.20 18.22 1.11
C SER A 694 13.73 19.61 1.47
N GLY A 695 14.20 19.80 2.72
CA GLY A 695 14.83 21.04 3.16
C GLY A 695 16.04 21.45 2.31
N ALA A 696 16.92 20.50 1.99
CA ALA A 696 18.10 20.73 1.14
C ALA A 696 17.74 21.08 -0.31
N LEU A 697 16.70 20.45 -0.87
CA LEU A 697 16.17 20.78 -2.21
C LEU A 697 15.47 22.15 -2.22
N ILE A 698 14.91 22.59 -1.09
CA ILE A 698 14.26 23.90 -0.93
C ILE A 698 15.29 25.02 -0.73
N SER A 699 16.43 24.77 -0.06
CA SER A 699 17.42 25.80 0.30
C SER A 699 18.35 26.22 -0.85
N GLY A 700 18.24 25.64 -2.05
CA GLY A 700 18.94 26.14 -3.23
C GLY A 700 20.47 25.98 -3.22
N SER A 701 21.03 25.13 -2.35
CA SER A 701 22.46 24.76 -2.36
C SER A 701 22.71 23.41 -3.05
N GLY A 702 21.77 22.97 -3.87
CA GLY A 702 21.95 21.82 -4.75
C GLY A 702 22.85 22.24 -5.90
N VAL A 703 24.09 21.76 -5.88
CA VAL A 703 25.04 21.81 -6.99
C VAL A 703 24.30 21.56 -8.30
N ILE A 704 24.25 22.57 -9.16
CA ILE A 704 23.88 22.41 -10.57
C ILE A 704 25.07 21.72 -11.22
N LEU A 705 25.09 20.39 -11.21
CA LEU A 705 25.81 19.63 -12.22
C LEU A 705 24.81 19.42 -13.35
N SER A 706 24.76 20.42 -14.25
CA SER A 706 24.31 20.16 -15.60
C SER A 706 25.33 19.22 -16.25
N GLU A 707 25.17 17.91 -16.07
CA GLU A 707 25.78 16.96 -16.99
C GLU A 707 24.89 16.87 -18.24
N GLY A 708 25.11 17.81 -19.15
CA GLY A 708 25.47 17.43 -20.51
C GLY A 708 26.98 17.67 -20.62
N VAL A 709 27.79 16.93 -21.36
CA VAL A 709 27.60 16.43 -22.73
C VAL A 709 28.84 15.59 -23.12
N ILE A 710 28.65 14.58 -23.98
CA ILE A 710 29.59 13.98 -24.96
C ILE A 710 30.92 13.33 -24.48
N LEU A 711 31.13 12.12 -25.01
CA LEU A 711 32.39 11.39 -25.07
C LEU A 711 33.52 12.23 -25.69
N SER A 712 34.60 12.50 -24.95
CA SER A 712 35.95 12.55 -25.50
C SER A 712 36.99 12.38 -24.38
N GLU A 713 37.90 11.43 -24.53
CA GLU A 713 39.08 11.30 -23.68
C GLU A 713 40.02 12.50 -23.90
N GLY A 714 40.30 13.31 -22.86
CA GLY A 714 41.28 14.40 -22.93
C GLY A 714 41.14 15.49 -21.86
N VAL A 715 42.26 16.18 -21.57
CA VAL A 715 42.43 17.27 -20.59
C VAL A 715 41.56 18.49 -20.94
N ILE A 716 40.93 19.10 -19.94
CA ILE A 716 40.11 20.31 -20.08
C ILE A 716 41.02 21.55 -20.14
N LEU A 717 41.03 22.23 -21.28
CA LEU A 717 41.53 23.59 -21.43
C LEU A 717 40.32 24.52 -21.60
N SER A 718 40.16 25.50 -20.72
CA SER A 718 39.14 26.56 -20.90
C SER A 718 39.81 27.86 -21.30
N GLU A 719 39.56 28.35 -22.52
CA GLU A 719 39.84 29.74 -22.88
C GLU A 719 38.68 30.62 -22.40
N GLY A 720 38.89 31.40 -21.33
CA GLY A 720 37.89 32.36 -20.87
C GLY A 720 38.00 32.79 -19.40
N VAL A 721 37.38 33.93 -19.07
CA VAL A 721 37.34 34.50 -17.73
C VAL A 721 36.38 33.71 -16.84
N ILE A 722 36.89 33.14 -15.75
CA ILE A 722 36.09 32.48 -14.71
C ILE A 722 35.75 33.54 -13.65
N LEU A 723 34.46 33.85 -13.47
CA LEU A 723 33.98 34.66 -12.35
C LEU A 723 33.39 33.73 -11.29
N SER A 724 34.03 33.70 -10.12
CA SER A 724 33.63 32.94 -8.94
C SER A 724 33.48 33.89 -7.77
N GLU A 725 32.25 34.10 -7.29
CA GLU A 725 32.02 34.72 -5.97
C GLU A 725 32.17 33.65 -4.89
N GLY A 726 33.41 33.41 -4.43
CA GLY A 726 33.71 32.42 -3.39
C GLY A 726 35.18 31.99 -3.32
N VAL A 727 35.55 31.34 -2.20
CA VAL A 727 36.90 30.79 -1.97
C VAL A 727 37.07 29.49 -2.77
N ILE A 728 38.06 29.47 -3.67
CA ILE A 728 38.45 28.27 -4.41
C ILE A 728 39.48 27.50 -3.55
N LEU A 729 39.11 26.31 -3.09
CA LEU A 729 40.04 25.35 -2.48
C LEU A 729 40.25 24.20 -3.46
N SER A 730 41.45 24.11 -4.06
CA SER A 730 41.84 22.98 -4.89
C SER A 730 42.99 22.21 -4.25
N GLU A 731 42.88 20.88 -4.15
CA GLU A 731 44.03 20.01 -3.95
C GLU A 731 44.59 19.63 -5.33
N GLY A 732 45.54 20.42 -5.85
CA GLY A 732 46.19 20.21 -7.16
C GLY A 732 46.88 21.45 -7.72
N VAL A 733 47.68 21.27 -8.79
CA VAL A 733 48.35 22.38 -9.50
C VAL A 733 47.35 23.05 -10.44
N ILE A 734 47.07 24.33 -10.21
CA ILE A 734 46.31 25.18 -11.14
C ILE A 734 47.30 25.79 -12.14
N LEU A 735 47.13 25.48 -13.42
CA LEU A 735 47.75 26.22 -14.52
C LEU A 735 46.65 27.06 -15.16
N SER A 736 46.74 28.39 -15.08
CA SER A 736 45.82 29.29 -15.77
C SER A 736 46.59 30.23 -16.69
N GLU A 737 46.17 30.33 -17.95
CA GLU A 737 46.45 31.49 -18.79
C GLU A 737 45.26 32.46 -18.67
N GLY A 738 45.38 33.49 -17.83
CA GLY A 738 44.31 34.48 -17.62
C GLY A 738 44.45 35.30 -16.33
N VAL A 739 43.63 36.35 -16.20
CA VAL A 739 43.61 37.27 -15.05
C VAL A 739 42.73 36.69 -13.93
N ILE A 740 43.30 36.50 -12.74
CA ILE A 740 42.55 36.15 -11.52
C ILE A 740 42.25 37.45 -10.75
N LEU A 741 40.97 37.72 -10.49
CA LEU A 741 40.52 38.80 -9.60
C LEU A 741 39.93 38.19 -8.33
N SER A 742 40.51 38.51 -7.17
CA SER A 742 39.97 38.15 -5.86
C SER A 742 39.64 39.41 -5.08
N GLU A 743 38.36 39.64 -4.78
CA GLU A 743 37.96 40.67 -3.82
C GLU A 743 38.06 40.12 -2.39
N GLY A 744 39.01 40.65 -1.63
CA GLY A 744 39.03 40.57 -0.17
C GLY A 744 38.96 41.98 0.39
N GLN A 745 37.95 42.28 1.21
CA GLN A 745 37.98 43.45 2.09
C GLN A 745 38.82 43.09 3.33
N PRO A 746 39.62 44.04 3.87
CA PRO A 746 40.67 43.79 4.87
C PRO A 746 40.18 43.29 6.23
#